data_AF-A0A959MFT1-F1
#
_entry.id   AF-A0A959MFT1-F1
#
_cell.length_a   1.000
_cell.length_b   1.000
_cell.length_c   1.000
_cell.angle_alpha   90.00
_cell.angle_beta   90.00
_cell.angle_gamma   90.00
#
_symmetry.space_group_name_H-M   'P 1'
#
loop_
_entity.id
_entity.type
_entity.pdbx_description
1 polymer ?
#
loop_
_entity_poly.entity_id
_entity_poly.type
_entity_poly.pdbx_seq_one_letter_code
_entity_poly.pdbx_strand_id
1 'polypeptide(L)'
;MNTHRTTERVRVGIGMALAATFLLLATLLTAQERDIIRYSDMPTRPGVVPTITTPVTAQYGTYMPYRTPKYKATIGLSEPSIRPDFSNIITPAGGFSWEKWFSGAERGSLRRDRVALRSELMGSFGQAYNGMQDMPDFLPLITTDAVVNGLRIATEEAYRQAERNQLAPDLRSVLNSLATQLGVSAASESDAGIKEAIYRLLAYVETGRLLLDPSATVHPSVSEAARTEVEKIQTGTTAASSVFPDRNINYGELTPSGYNKVNDALGQYTLAKNWLSKVELRIDRSVVESRMGALLARAVDMLDDRERDRLRQITDIESFFSGYNETQLTPEEMAGTMRAWYGFQYDGGSSYLEEDQAVERLIAYVRRANAGRTMTLALLPEEKSTSEGIFALMQKKLSAGSNPYGVALLSAMRSDEAPTEIGMKELRSQVSSIPAEEWVKNLDLLSLYTASIIVGEDRPSGFPEFMRSQTWKQRLNVSALASWGAFTTERGSLQGNISSATQTIAKSKTESHSNVGYVEPDPEAWSAIATQARYIRQGLTSGQRGRLIDTGLEEKLSDIENVAAHFMRIAAFELQGMALTTEQRELVASTPDRIAAWETYIDKSLQHGVGLTASSSLNGKLGPALGHPVALYVLYPTSEGDVVLTRGAVFSYHETSAKTDSWVSQITQAGTLGSVPVSAIKVVERSLNSVTPSLQKSTERGTTATTYIELESNIVRRASGGVWYTIHAPRLNGADVITTVVDAAGRSVFQSFQLPIENGERYDLVPTEDLQTGHYFIRVSTVTGEVLASGRFMIVQ
;
A
#
# COMPACT_ATOMS: atom_id res chain seq x y z
N MET A 1 51.28 7.01 -66.13
CA MET A 1 50.42 7.74 -65.16
C MET A 1 48.97 7.23 -65.08
N ASN A 2 48.37 6.63 -66.11
CA ASN A 2 46.94 6.24 -66.03
C ASN A 2 46.63 4.95 -65.25
N THR A 3 47.58 4.00 -65.12
CA THR A 3 47.33 2.74 -64.40
C THR A 3 47.25 2.89 -62.88
N HIS A 4 48.03 3.79 -62.27
CA HIS A 4 48.06 3.95 -60.81
C HIS A 4 46.76 4.56 -60.23
N ARG A 5 46.14 5.51 -60.95
CA ARG A 5 44.88 6.15 -60.52
C ARG A 5 43.69 5.19 -60.53
N THR A 6 43.72 4.14 -61.35
CA THR A 6 42.61 3.18 -61.45
C THR A 6 42.60 2.24 -60.24
N THR A 7 43.76 1.71 -59.85
CA THR A 7 43.90 0.81 -58.69
C THR A 7 43.55 1.49 -57.37
N GLU A 8 43.88 2.78 -57.25
CA GLU A 8 43.58 3.58 -56.07
C GLU A 8 42.08 3.86 -55.93
N ARG A 9 41.38 4.21 -57.02
CA ARG A 9 39.92 4.36 -57.05
C ARG A 9 39.18 3.06 -56.71
N VAL A 10 39.66 1.91 -57.19
CA VAL A 10 39.07 0.61 -56.86
C VAL A 10 39.24 0.28 -55.37
N ARG A 11 40.42 0.56 -54.77
CA ARG A 11 40.63 0.36 -53.33
C ARG A 11 39.76 1.26 -52.47
N VAL A 12 39.60 2.55 -52.83
CA VAL A 12 38.70 3.47 -52.12
C VAL A 12 37.24 3.04 -52.25
N GLY A 13 36.80 2.59 -53.44
CA GLY A 13 35.45 2.07 -53.66
C GLY A 13 35.14 0.82 -52.83
N ILE A 14 36.06 -0.14 -52.76
CA ILE A 14 35.91 -1.34 -51.92
C ILE A 14 35.92 -0.97 -50.42
N GLY A 15 36.76 -0.02 -50.01
CA GLY A 15 36.78 0.50 -48.63
C GLY A 15 35.46 1.17 -48.23
N MET A 16 34.90 2.02 -49.10
CA MET A 16 33.58 2.62 -48.88
C MET A 16 32.45 1.58 -48.89
N ALA A 17 32.50 0.58 -49.77
CA ALA A 17 31.50 -0.48 -49.79
C ALA A 17 31.54 -1.34 -48.51
N LEU A 18 32.73 -1.68 -48.01
CA LEU A 18 32.90 -2.38 -46.74
C LEU A 18 32.46 -1.52 -45.55
N ALA A 19 32.82 -0.23 -45.52
CA ALA A 19 32.37 0.70 -44.47
C ALA A 19 30.85 0.91 -44.49
N ALA A 20 30.24 1.04 -45.67
CA ALA A 20 28.79 1.13 -45.84
C ALA A 20 28.09 -0.18 -45.46
N THR A 21 28.69 -1.34 -45.75
CA THR A 21 28.17 -2.64 -45.31
C THR A 21 28.30 -2.82 -43.81
N PHE A 22 29.40 -2.36 -43.19
CA PHE A 22 29.56 -2.36 -41.73
C PHE A 22 28.61 -1.37 -41.04
N LEU A 23 28.36 -0.20 -41.63
CA LEU A 23 27.33 0.73 -41.16
C LEU A 23 25.92 0.13 -41.34
N LEU A 24 25.63 -0.53 -42.47
CA LEU A 24 24.36 -1.23 -42.64
C LEU A 24 24.20 -2.37 -41.64
N LEU A 25 25.22 -3.21 -41.43
CA LEU A 25 25.22 -4.26 -40.42
C LEU A 25 25.09 -3.68 -39.02
N ALA A 26 25.80 -2.59 -38.68
CA ALA A 26 25.64 -1.93 -37.39
C ALA A 26 24.23 -1.34 -37.22
N THR A 27 23.64 -0.75 -38.26
CA THR A 27 22.23 -0.31 -38.21
C THR A 27 21.24 -1.47 -38.20
N LEU A 28 21.57 -2.63 -38.77
CA LEU A 28 20.73 -3.82 -38.74
C LEU A 28 20.83 -4.56 -37.40
N LEU A 29 22.02 -4.70 -36.81
CA LEU A 29 22.19 -5.22 -35.45
C LEU A 29 21.55 -4.28 -34.42
N THR A 30 21.71 -2.96 -34.54
CA THR A 30 21.04 -2.00 -33.64
C THR A 30 19.54 -1.82 -33.93
N ALA A 31 19.04 -2.19 -35.12
CA ALA A 31 17.61 -2.26 -35.41
C ALA A 31 16.98 -3.59 -34.98
N GLN A 32 17.75 -4.68 -34.94
CA GLN A 32 17.33 -5.99 -34.43
C GLN A 32 17.19 -6.01 -32.90
N GLU A 33 17.67 -4.97 -32.21
CA GLU A 33 17.65 -4.85 -30.75
C GLU A 33 16.84 -3.64 -30.25
N ARG A 34 15.86 -3.17 -31.03
CA ARG A 34 14.84 -2.19 -30.59
C ARG A 34 13.44 -2.51 -31.10
N ASP A 35 12.91 -3.63 -30.64
CA ASP A 35 11.47 -3.66 -30.36
C ASP A 35 11.17 -2.54 -29.36
N ILE A 36 10.54 -1.47 -29.83
CA ILE A 36 10.00 -0.43 -28.96
C ILE A 36 8.88 -1.11 -28.19
N ILE A 37 9.18 -1.55 -26.96
CA ILE A 37 8.19 -2.04 -25.99
C ILE A 37 7.14 -0.95 -25.89
N ARG A 38 5.99 -1.18 -26.52
CA ARG A 38 4.89 -0.22 -26.46
C ARG A 38 4.23 -0.42 -25.12
N TYR A 39 4.29 0.59 -24.28
CA TYR A 39 3.53 0.59 -23.04
C TYR A 39 2.06 0.91 -23.33
N SER A 40 1.19 0.50 -22.43
CA SER A 40 -0.19 0.98 -22.31
C SER A 40 -0.56 1.10 -20.86
N ASP A 41 -1.63 1.83 -20.59
CA ASP A 41 -2.33 1.76 -19.31
C ASP A 41 -2.73 0.30 -19.02
N MET A 42 -2.83 -0.04 -17.73
CA MET A 42 -3.10 -1.41 -17.31
C MET A 42 -4.34 -1.98 -18.01
N PRO A 43 -4.31 -3.22 -18.56
CA PRO A 43 -5.45 -3.79 -19.26
C PRO A 43 -6.71 -3.75 -18.38
N THR A 44 -7.80 -3.19 -18.91
CA THR A 44 -9.08 -3.15 -18.19
C THR A 44 -9.55 -4.56 -17.93
N ARG A 45 -9.57 -4.94 -16.65
CA ARG A 45 -9.99 -6.26 -16.20
C ARG A 45 -11.52 -6.35 -16.21
N PRO A 46 -12.15 -7.33 -16.89
CA PRO A 46 -13.53 -7.70 -16.58
C PRO A 46 -13.60 -8.16 -15.11
N GLY A 47 -13.89 -7.23 -14.21
CA GLY A 47 -13.76 -7.40 -12.77
C GLY A 47 -14.82 -6.64 -11.98
N VAL A 48 -14.92 -6.95 -10.69
CA VAL A 48 -15.79 -6.24 -9.75
C VAL A 48 -15.05 -5.04 -9.15
N VAL A 49 -13.74 -5.17 -8.98
CA VAL A 49 -12.82 -4.08 -8.60
C VAL A 49 -12.45 -3.29 -9.87
N PRO A 50 -12.57 -1.95 -9.88
CA PRO A 50 -12.26 -1.13 -11.06
C PRO A 50 -10.75 -1.12 -11.36
N THR A 51 -10.35 -1.17 -12.62
CA THR A 51 -8.93 -0.99 -13.00
C THR A 51 -8.59 0.52 -13.01
N ILE A 52 -7.71 0.96 -12.11
CA ILE A 52 -7.23 2.34 -12.05
C ILE A 52 -6.19 2.51 -13.16
N THR A 53 -6.58 3.20 -14.23
CA THR A 53 -5.79 3.40 -15.45
C THR A 53 -5.22 4.82 -15.59
N THR A 54 -5.74 5.77 -14.81
CA THR A 54 -5.29 7.16 -14.75
C THR A 54 -4.86 7.52 -13.32
N PRO A 55 -4.11 8.61 -13.10
CA PRO A 55 -3.83 9.11 -11.76
C PRO A 55 -5.11 9.36 -10.95
N VAL A 56 -5.09 9.02 -9.65
CA VAL A 56 -6.19 9.22 -8.70
C VAL A 56 -5.65 9.86 -7.42
N THR A 57 -6.17 11.02 -7.04
CA THR A 57 -5.75 11.74 -5.83
C THR A 57 -6.67 11.41 -4.65
N ALA A 58 -6.07 10.96 -3.55
CA ALA A 58 -6.71 10.85 -2.24
C ALA A 58 -6.03 11.80 -1.23
N GLN A 59 -6.49 11.82 0.02
CA GLN A 59 -5.93 12.69 1.07
C GLN A 59 -4.44 12.45 1.32
N TYR A 60 -3.97 11.22 1.18
CA TYR A 60 -2.57 10.87 1.40
C TYR A 60 -1.64 11.39 0.28
N GLY A 61 -2.06 11.28 -0.98
CA GLY A 61 -1.31 11.72 -2.15
C GLY A 61 -2.00 11.35 -3.47
N THR A 62 -1.24 11.26 -4.57
CA THR A 62 -1.77 10.76 -5.85
C THR A 62 -1.24 9.36 -6.17
N TYR A 63 -2.15 8.41 -6.27
CA TYR A 63 -1.88 7.08 -6.81
C TYR A 63 -1.74 7.20 -8.34
N MET A 64 -0.53 6.93 -8.85
CA MET A 64 -0.23 6.95 -10.29
C MET A 64 0.05 5.53 -10.77
N PRO A 65 -0.85 4.87 -11.54
CA PRO A 65 -0.59 3.51 -12.03
C PRO A 65 0.63 3.48 -12.96
N TYR A 66 1.50 2.48 -12.79
CA TYR A 66 2.49 2.16 -13.82
C TYR A 66 1.80 1.64 -15.08
N ARG A 67 2.32 2.06 -16.24
CA ARG A 67 1.93 1.51 -17.54
C ARG A 67 2.63 0.17 -17.76
N THR A 68 1.91 -0.82 -18.28
CA THR A 68 2.44 -2.16 -18.54
C THR A 68 2.99 -2.29 -19.97
N PRO A 69 4.03 -3.12 -20.19
CA PRO A 69 4.44 -3.55 -21.52
C PRO A 69 3.29 -4.21 -22.28
N LYS A 70 3.12 -3.91 -23.58
CA LYS A 70 2.32 -4.77 -24.47
C LYS A 70 3.14 -6.00 -24.83
N TYR A 71 2.63 -7.16 -24.47
CA TYR A 71 3.21 -8.46 -24.77
C TYR A 71 2.16 -9.40 -25.36
N LYS A 72 2.61 -10.49 -25.99
CA LYS A 72 1.75 -11.62 -26.36
C LYS A 72 2.39 -12.89 -25.81
N ALA A 73 1.74 -13.54 -24.85
CA ALA A 73 2.25 -14.78 -24.29
C ALA A 73 2.34 -15.88 -25.38
N THR A 74 3.52 -16.48 -25.52
CA THR A 74 3.86 -17.51 -26.51
C THR A 74 4.66 -18.66 -25.92
N ILE A 75 5.35 -18.45 -24.78
CA ILE A 75 6.18 -19.45 -24.09
C ILE A 75 5.43 -20.79 -23.86
N GLY A 76 4.13 -20.71 -23.51
CA GLY A 76 3.28 -21.87 -23.23
C GLY A 76 2.69 -22.58 -24.44
N LEU A 77 3.10 -22.22 -25.67
CA LEU A 77 2.66 -22.87 -26.91
C LEU A 77 3.56 -24.04 -27.34
N SER A 78 4.80 -24.08 -26.84
CA SER A 78 5.84 -25.02 -27.24
C SER A 78 6.37 -25.89 -26.10
N GLU A 79 5.66 -25.93 -24.95
CA GLU A 79 6.09 -26.71 -23.80
C GLU A 79 6.09 -28.22 -24.07
N PRO A 80 7.18 -28.95 -23.77
CA PRO A 80 7.18 -30.40 -23.84
C PRO A 80 6.32 -31.00 -22.74
N SER A 81 5.72 -32.18 -23.01
CA SER A 81 5.07 -32.98 -21.97
C SER A 81 6.10 -33.51 -20.97
N ILE A 82 5.77 -33.49 -19.67
CA ILE A 82 6.66 -33.98 -18.61
C ILE A 82 6.72 -35.51 -18.66
N ARG A 83 7.93 -36.09 -18.80
CA ARG A 83 8.11 -37.54 -18.80
C ARG A 83 7.84 -38.13 -17.40
N PRO A 84 7.35 -39.38 -17.28
CA PRO A 84 7.03 -39.98 -15.98
C PRO A 84 8.22 -40.09 -15.01
N ASP A 85 9.44 -40.10 -15.53
CA ASP A 85 10.71 -40.16 -14.80
C ASP A 85 11.40 -38.78 -14.65
N PHE A 86 10.77 -37.71 -15.13
CA PHE A 86 11.32 -36.35 -15.20
C PHE A 86 12.67 -36.24 -15.94
N SER A 87 13.01 -37.20 -16.82
CA SER A 87 14.28 -37.21 -17.57
C SER A 87 14.43 -36.10 -18.62
N ASN A 88 13.39 -35.30 -18.85
CA ASN A 88 13.40 -34.11 -19.69
C ASN A 88 13.27 -32.79 -18.90
N ILE A 89 13.61 -32.81 -17.60
CA ILE A 89 13.66 -31.64 -16.74
C ILE A 89 15.10 -31.33 -16.36
N ILE A 90 15.51 -30.08 -16.52
CA ILE A 90 16.78 -29.59 -16.00
C ILE A 90 16.65 -29.49 -14.46
N THR A 91 17.50 -30.22 -13.75
CA THR A 91 17.51 -30.31 -12.28
C THR A 91 18.66 -29.50 -11.67
N PRO A 92 18.56 -29.14 -10.37
CA PRO A 92 19.67 -28.58 -9.59
C PRO A 92 20.98 -29.37 -9.73
N ALA A 93 22.10 -28.66 -9.58
CA ALA A 93 23.41 -29.28 -9.41
C ALA A 93 23.52 -30.03 -8.06
N GLY A 94 24.56 -30.86 -7.90
CA GLY A 94 24.91 -31.43 -6.59
C GLY A 94 24.25 -32.76 -6.22
N GLY A 95 23.95 -33.64 -7.18
CA GLY A 95 23.49 -35.02 -6.88
C GLY A 95 22.01 -35.12 -6.46
N PHE A 96 21.19 -34.17 -6.93
CA PHE A 96 19.74 -34.15 -6.76
C PHE A 96 19.08 -35.48 -7.19
N SER A 97 18.03 -35.90 -6.46
CA SER A 97 17.24 -37.09 -6.74
C SER A 97 15.77 -36.83 -6.44
N TRP A 98 14.92 -37.05 -7.46
CA TRP A 98 13.47 -36.86 -7.39
C TRP A 98 12.81 -37.65 -6.24
N GLU A 99 13.20 -38.91 -6.04
CA GLU A 99 12.66 -39.79 -5.00
C GLU A 99 13.06 -39.37 -3.58
N LYS A 100 14.25 -38.78 -3.42
CA LYS A 100 14.74 -38.29 -2.13
C LYS A 100 14.15 -36.92 -1.78
N TRP A 101 13.95 -36.06 -2.78
CA TRP A 101 13.51 -34.68 -2.57
C TRP A 101 11.98 -34.50 -2.58
N PHE A 102 11.26 -35.34 -3.32
CA PHE A 102 9.81 -35.22 -3.49
C PHE A 102 9.09 -36.57 -3.29
N SER A 103 8.08 -36.53 -2.43
CA SER A 103 7.09 -37.58 -2.26
C SER A 103 6.39 -37.92 -3.58
N GLY A 104 5.75 -39.09 -3.64
CA GLY A 104 4.92 -39.46 -4.79
C GLY A 104 3.76 -38.49 -5.07
N ALA A 105 3.26 -37.81 -4.04
CA ALA A 105 2.19 -36.82 -4.18
C ALA A 105 2.70 -35.52 -4.83
N GLU A 106 3.84 -34.99 -4.38
CA GLU A 106 4.46 -33.77 -4.93
C GLU A 106 4.92 -34.00 -6.38
N ARG A 107 5.53 -35.15 -6.68
CA ARG A 107 5.84 -35.54 -8.07
C ARG A 107 4.57 -35.71 -8.91
N GLY A 108 3.50 -36.24 -8.32
CA GLY A 108 2.18 -36.26 -8.95
C GLY A 108 1.66 -34.85 -9.30
N SER A 109 1.87 -33.88 -8.41
CA SER A 109 1.51 -32.46 -8.61
C SER A 109 2.37 -31.82 -9.70
N LEU A 110 3.70 -31.93 -9.63
CA LEU A 110 4.61 -31.39 -10.64
C LEU A 110 4.34 -31.96 -12.05
N ARG A 111 3.95 -33.24 -12.16
CA ARG A 111 3.62 -33.84 -13.47
C ARG A 111 2.27 -33.38 -14.04
N ARG A 112 1.27 -33.11 -13.20
CA ARG A 112 -0.07 -32.65 -13.66
C ARG A 112 -0.13 -31.14 -13.87
N ASP A 113 0.31 -30.42 -12.86
CA ASP A 113 0.02 -29.00 -12.64
C ASP A 113 1.29 -28.15 -12.79
N ARG A 114 2.46 -28.79 -12.98
CA ARG A 114 3.80 -28.15 -13.05
C ARG A 114 4.20 -27.34 -11.81
N VAL A 115 3.45 -27.51 -10.71
CA VAL A 115 3.63 -26.83 -9.42
C VAL A 115 3.57 -27.84 -8.27
N ALA A 116 4.41 -27.66 -7.26
CA ALA A 116 4.24 -28.24 -5.93
C ALA A 116 4.53 -27.19 -4.85
N LEU A 117 3.82 -27.30 -3.73
CA LEU A 117 4.00 -26.47 -2.53
C LEU A 117 4.44 -27.37 -1.38
N ARG A 118 5.41 -26.92 -0.58
CA ARG A 118 5.93 -27.66 0.57
C ARG A 118 5.96 -26.78 1.81
N SER A 119 5.37 -27.30 2.90
CA SER A 119 5.48 -26.74 4.25
C SER A 119 6.87 -27.01 4.84
N GLU A 120 7.91 -26.49 4.18
CA GLU A 120 9.24 -26.32 4.77
C GLU A 120 9.15 -25.20 5.82
N LEU A 121 9.73 -25.39 7.01
CA LEU A 121 9.71 -24.35 8.05
C LEU A 121 10.74 -23.27 7.72
N MET A 122 10.30 -22.24 7.01
CA MET A 122 11.14 -21.12 6.57
C MET A 122 11.01 -19.94 7.54
N GLY A 123 12.09 -19.49 8.16
CA GLY A 123 12.06 -18.35 9.07
C GLY A 123 11.63 -17.05 8.39
N SER A 124 12.10 -16.82 7.16
CA SER A 124 11.77 -15.64 6.34
C SER A 124 11.93 -15.92 4.84
N PHE A 125 11.51 -14.99 3.96
CA PHE A 125 11.77 -15.11 2.52
C PHE A 125 13.27 -14.94 2.22
N GLY A 126 13.99 -14.10 2.95
CA GLY A 126 15.45 -13.97 2.84
C GLY A 126 16.17 -15.28 3.13
N GLN A 127 15.75 -16.03 4.16
CA GLN A 127 16.24 -17.41 4.38
C GLN A 127 15.81 -18.36 3.26
N ALA A 128 14.62 -18.15 2.68
CA ALA A 128 14.11 -19.02 1.62
C ALA A 128 14.94 -18.94 0.33
N TYR A 129 15.39 -17.74 -0.05
CA TYR A 129 16.16 -17.53 -1.29
C TYR A 129 17.68 -17.68 -1.10
N ASN A 130 18.25 -17.29 0.04
CA ASN A 130 19.70 -17.38 0.28
C ASN A 130 20.17 -18.73 0.86
N GLY A 131 19.26 -19.70 0.95
CA GLY A 131 19.56 -21.09 1.21
C GLY A 131 19.40 -21.53 2.67
N MET A 132 19.01 -22.80 2.82
CA MET A 132 19.19 -23.58 4.05
C MET A 132 20.39 -24.50 3.85
N GLN A 133 21.08 -24.84 4.95
CA GLN A 133 22.16 -25.82 4.93
C GLN A 133 21.65 -27.16 4.36
N ASP A 134 22.47 -27.81 3.53
CA ASP A 134 22.19 -29.08 2.84
C ASP A 134 21.09 -29.07 1.75
N MET A 135 20.72 -27.89 1.23
CA MET A 135 19.86 -27.74 0.04
C MET A 135 20.61 -27.94 -1.29
N PRO A 136 20.00 -28.59 -2.31
CA PRO A 136 20.42 -28.50 -3.71
C PRO A 136 20.39 -27.05 -4.25
N ASP A 137 21.24 -26.74 -5.22
CA ASP A 137 21.33 -25.42 -5.87
C ASP A 137 20.19 -25.23 -6.89
N PHE A 138 18.98 -24.92 -6.39
CA PHE A 138 17.81 -24.62 -7.21
C PHE A 138 17.91 -23.24 -7.85
N LEU A 139 17.51 -23.10 -9.12
CA LEU A 139 17.32 -21.79 -9.73
C LEU A 139 16.19 -21.05 -8.99
N PRO A 140 16.41 -19.80 -8.53
CA PRO A 140 15.40 -19.05 -7.81
C PRO A 140 14.28 -18.60 -8.75
N LEU A 141 13.04 -18.78 -8.34
CA LEU A 141 11.85 -18.15 -8.92
C LEU A 141 11.39 -17.05 -7.97
N ILE A 142 11.64 -15.78 -8.33
CA ILE A 142 11.29 -14.63 -7.51
C ILE A 142 9.78 -14.36 -7.62
N THR A 143 9.07 -14.56 -6.52
CA THR A 143 7.61 -14.44 -6.43
C THR A 143 7.18 -13.02 -6.06
N THR A 144 5.93 -12.67 -6.40
CA THR A 144 5.32 -11.41 -5.94
C THR A 144 5.30 -11.31 -4.41
N ASP A 145 5.02 -12.42 -3.72
CA ASP A 145 4.92 -12.53 -2.27
C ASP A 145 6.18 -12.03 -1.54
N ALA A 146 7.36 -12.38 -2.04
CA ALA A 146 8.63 -11.99 -1.41
C ALA A 146 8.86 -10.47 -1.47
N VAL A 147 8.49 -9.84 -2.57
CA VAL A 147 8.60 -8.38 -2.77
C VAL A 147 7.51 -7.63 -1.99
N VAL A 148 6.28 -8.18 -1.95
CA VAL A 148 5.19 -7.66 -1.11
C VAL A 148 5.54 -7.73 0.38
N ASN A 149 6.21 -8.79 0.84
CA ASN A 149 6.71 -8.89 2.21
C ASN A 149 7.76 -7.81 2.53
N GLY A 150 8.68 -7.55 1.61
CA GLY A 150 9.64 -6.44 1.72
C GLY A 150 8.95 -5.07 1.78
N LEU A 151 7.94 -4.85 0.92
CA LEU A 151 7.14 -3.62 0.90
C LEU A 151 6.38 -3.43 2.22
N ARG A 152 5.76 -4.48 2.76
CA ARG A 152 5.09 -4.45 4.06
C ARG A 152 6.05 -4.04 5.17
N ILE A 153 7.22 -4.69 5.27
CA ILE A 153 8.21 -4.41 6.32
C ILE A 153 8.71 -2.96 6.22
N ALA A 154 8.97 -2.47 5.00
CA ALA A 154 9.32 -1.07 4.78
C ALA A 154 8.18 -0.09 5.15
N THR A 155 6.92 -0.49 4.95
CA THR A 155 5.73 0.31 5.29
C THR A 155 5.48 0.34 6.80
N GLU A 156 5.69 -0.77 7.51
CA GLU A 156 5.62 -0.84 8.97
C GLU A 156 6.72 0.02 9.61
N GLU A 157 7.96 -0.11 9.13
CA GLU A 157 9.08 0.75 9.55
C GLU A 157 8.77 2.23 9.30
N ALA A 158 8.19 2.57 8.15
CA ALA A 158 7.85 3.94 7.78
C ALA A 158 6.81 4.56 8.72
N TYR A 159 5.78 3.80 9.09
CA TYR A 159 4.78 4.24 10.05
C TYR A 159 5.41 4.48 11.43
N ARG A 160 6.25 3.55 11.92
CA ARG A 160 6.99 3.71 13.20
C ARG A 160 7.93 4.91 13.19
N GLN A 161 8.55 5.22 12.04
CA GLN A 161 9.34 6.44 11.87
C GLN A 161 8.45 7.69 11.95
N ALA A 162 7.31 7.72 11.26
CA ALA A 162 6.37 8.84 11.32
C ALA A 162 5.83 9.05 12.75
N GLU A 163 5.42 7.99 13.46
CA GLU A 163 4.99 8.00 14.86
C GLU A 163 6.04 8.69 15.75
N ARG A 164 7.30 8.21 15.70
CA ARG A 164 8.38 8.71 16.55
C ARG A 164 8.82 10.13 16.18
N ASN A 165 8.99 10.41 14.88
CA ASN A 165 9.71 11.59 14.41
C ASN A 165 8.77 12.80 14.21
N GLN A 166 7.48 12.57 13.92
CA GLN A 166 6.51 13.63 13.61
C GLN A 166 5.27 13.60 14.50
N LEU A 167 4.54 12.47 14.54
CA LEU A 167 3.21 12.40 15.16
C LEU A 167 3.27 12.63 16.68
N ALA A 168 4.20 11.98 17.38
CA ALA A 168 4.34 12.15 18.83
C ALA A 168 4.83 13.56 19.22
N PRO A 169 5.84 14.17 18.56
CA PRO A 169 6.18 15.59 18.76
C PRO A 169 5.04 16.58 18.48
N ASP A 170 4.26 16.37 17.42
CA ASP A 170 3.16 17.29 17.06
C ASP A 170 1.96 17.13 17.99
N LEU A 171 1.59 15.89 18.35
CA LEU A 171 0.53 15.65 19.34
C LEU A 171 0.90 16.28 20.69
N ARG A 172 2.17 16.20 21.08
CA ARG A 172 2.70 16.86 22.29
C ARG A 172 2.53 18.38 22.21
N SER A 173 2.78 18.99 21.05
CA SER A 173 2.59 20.42 20.83
C SER A 173 1.11 20.80 20.97
N VAL A 174 0.23 20.11 20.23
CA VAL A 174 -1.22 20.38 20.21
C VAL A 174 -1.80 20.25 21.62
N LEU A 175 -1.47 19.18 22.35
CA LEU A 175 -1.94 18.96 23.70
C LEU A 175 -1.42 20.01 24.69
N ASN A 176 -0.17 20.49 24.56
CA ASN A 176 0.36 21.58 25.39
C ASN A 176 -0.42 22.88 25.17
N SER A 177 -0.73 23.20 23.92
CA SER A 177 -1.50 24.38 23.53
C SER A 177 -2.94 24.31 24.08
N LEU A 178 -3.62 23.17 23.87
CA LEU A 178 -4.96 22.91 24.41
C LEU A 178 -4.99 22.97 25.95
N ALA A 179 -4.04 22.33 26.65
CA ALA A 179 -3.99 22.35 28.11
C ALA A 179 -3.77 23.77 28.67
N THR A 180 -2.92 24.57 28.01
CA THR A 180 -2.71 25.98 28.39
C THR A 180 -3.98 26.80 28.20
N GLN A 181 -4.62 26.69 27.05
CA GLN A 181 -5.87 27.41 26.73
C GLN A 181 -7.01 27.03 27.66
N LEU A 182 -7.22 25.73 27.91
CA LEU A 182 -8.24 25.22 28.83
C LEU A 182 -7.96 25.61 30.28
N GLY A 183 -6.70 25.61 30.72
CA GLY A 183 -6.30 26.09 32.05
C GLY A 183 -6.62 27.58 32.28
N VAL A 184 -6.31 28.45 31.30
CA VAL A 184 -6.68 29.87 31.33
C VAL A 184 -8.21 30.06 31.35
N SER A 185 -8.92 29.26 30.56
CA SER A 185 -10.39 29.29 30.49
C SER A 185 -11.01 28.87 31.83
N ALA A 186 -10.51 27.79 32.46
CA ALA A 186 -10.98 27.32 33.77
C ALA A 186 -10.75 28.35 34.90
N ALA A 187 -9.64 29.10 34.83
CA ALA A 187 -9.32 30.13 35.82
C ALA A 187 -10.25 31.35 35.72
N SER A 188 -10.65 31.73 34.50
CA SER A 188 -11.50 32.89 34.23
C SER A 188 -13.00 32.62 34.26
N GLU A 189 -13.44 31.37 34.01
CA GLU A 189 -14.86 31.02 33.95
C GLU A 189 -15.57 31.16 35.31
N SER A 190 -16.74 31.79 35.30
CA SER A 190 -17.59 32.03 36.48
C SER A 190 -18.83 31.13 36.53
N ASP A 191 -19.34 30.66 35.39
CA ASP A 191 -20.48 29.73 35.40
C ASP A 191 -20.05 28.35 35.91
N ALA A 192 -20.84 27.76 36.79
CA ALA A 192 -20.51 26.49 37.43
C ALA A 192 -20.53 25.32 36.44
N GLY A 193 -21.49 25.29 35.51
CA GLY A 193 -21.67 24.19 34.55
C GLY A 193 -20.61 24.19 33.45
N ILE A 194 -20.25 25.37 32.94
CA ILE A 194 -19.13 25.53 32.01
C ILE A 194 -17.81 25.24 32.73
N LYS A 195 -17.59 25.77 33.94
CA LYS A 195 -16.35 25.54 34.70
C LYS A 195 -16.11 24.05 35.01
N GLU A 196 -17.16 23.31 35.38
CA GLU A 196 -17.09 21.86 35.53
C GLU A 196 -16.69 21.16 34.22
N ALA A 197 -17.33 21.52 33.11
CA ALA A 197 -17.02 20.94 31.80
C ALA A 197 -15.58 21.24 31.35
N ILE A 198 -15.08 22.47 31.57
CA ILE A 198 -13.68 22.81 31.29
C ILE A 198 -12.73 21.99 32.17
N TYR A 199 -12.99 21.83 33.48
CA TYR A 199 -12.11 21.02 34.34
C TYR A 199 -12.07 19.54 33.92
N ARG A 200 -13.21 18.94 33.57
CA ARG A 200 -13.24 17.56 33.05
C ARG A 200 -12.50 17.45 31.71
N LEU A 201 -12.67 18.43 30.81
CA LEU A 201 -11.99 18.45 29.52
C LEU A 201 -10.48 18.68 29.65
N LEU A 202 -10.06 19.54 30.58
CA LEU A 202 -8.65 19.75 30.92
C LEU A 202 -8.04 18.48 31.51
N ALA A 203 -8.77 17.76 32.37
CA ALA A 203 -8.32 16.46 32.88
C ALA A 203 -8.15 15.44 31.74
N TYR A 204 -9.08 15.38 30.79
CA TYR A 204 -8.98 14.53 29.59
C TYR A 204 -7.72 14.83 28.75
N VAL A 205 -7.43 16.11 28.47
CA VAL A 205 -6.24 16.53 27.72
C VAL A 205 -4.96 16.24 28.52
N GLU A 206 -4.95 16.51 29.83
CA GLU A 206 -3.80 16.28 30.71
C GLU A 206 -3.48 14.79 30.93
N THR A 207 -4.49 13.90 30.94
CA THR A 207 -4.26 12.45 30.87
C THR A 207 -3.53 12.09 29.58
N GLY A 208 -3.96 12.63 28.42
CA GLY A 208 -3.23 12.45 27.16
C GLY A 208 -1.78 12.92 27.21
N ARG A 209 -1.53 14.08 27.85
CA ARG A 209 -0.18 14.63 28.05
C ARG A 209 0.69 13.71 28.92
N LEU A 210 0.17 13.19 30.04
CA LEU A 210 0.92 12.27 30.90
C LEU A 210 1.23 10.92 30.24
N LEU A 211 0.34 10.42 29.38
CA LEU A 211 0.58 9.17 28.63
C LEU A 211 1.69 9.38 27.59
N LEU A 212 1.71 10.54 26.92
CA LEU A 212 2.68 10.91 25.90
C LEU A 212 4.03 11.39 26.47
N ASP A 213 4.03 11.89 27.70
CA ASP A 213 5.20 12.30 28.45
C ASP A 213 4.96 12.13 29.97
N PRO A 214 5.42 11.02 30.57
CA PRO A 214 5.28 10.79 32.01
C PRO A 214 5.99 11.83 32.91
N SER A 215 6.84 12.71 32.34
CA SER A 215 7.47 13.82 33.05
C SER A 215 6.72 15.16 32.92
N ALA A 216 5.61 15.20 32.17
CA ALA A 216 4.81 16.41 31.96
C ALA A 216 4.30 17.01 33.28
N THR A 217 4.46 18.33 33.41
CA THR A 217 3.85 19.09 34.52
C THR A 217 2.38 19.37 34.20
N VAL A 218 1.50 18.66 34.90
CA VAL A 218 0.04 18.76 34.79
C VAL A 218 -0.52 19.91 35.61
N HIS A 219 -1.51 20.60 35.06
CA HIS A 219 -2.25 21.68 35.73
C HIS A 219 -2.78 21.25 37.12
N PRO A 220 -2.47 22.00 38.20
CA PRO A 220 -2.74 21.56 39.58
C PRO A 220 -4.19 21.14 39.85
N SER A 221 -5.17 21.87 39.32
CA SER A 221 -6.60 21.63 39.58
C SER A 221 -7.14 20.29 39.06
N VAL A 222 -6.43 19.60 38.18
CA VAL A 222 -6.83 18.30 37.61
C VAL A 222 -5.79 17.19 37.83
N SER A 223 -4.73 17.49 38.57
CA SER A 223 -3.52 16.67 38.69
C SER A 223 -3.76 15.29 39.33
N GLU A 224 -4.75 15.20 40.21
CA GLU A 224 -5.20 13.94 40.83
C GLU A 224 -5.97 13.09 39.80
N ALA A 225 -7.04 13.64 39.23
CA ALA A 225 -7.87 12.97 38.23
C ALA A 225 -7.04 12.44 37.06
N ALA A 226 -6.15 13.25 36.49
CA ALA A 226 -5.34 12.87 35.34
C ALA A 226 -4.38 11.71 35.65
N ARG A 227 -3.72 11.70 36.82
CA ARG A 227 -2.85 10.59 37.24
C ARG A 227 -3.64 9.32 37.54
N THR A 228 -4.80 9.44 38.17
CA THR A 228 -5.68 8.29 38.43
C THR A 228 -6.14 7.60 37.15
N GLU A 229 -6.36 8.33 36.05
CA GLU A 229 -6.62 7.72 34.74
C GLU A 229 -5.40 6.93 34.22
N VAL A 230 -4.19 7.50 34.31
CA VAL A 230 -2.94 6.84 33.88
C VAL A 230 -2.69 5.54 34.66
N GLU A 231 -2.93 5.52 35.97
CA GLU A 231 -2.81 4.32 36.81
C GLU A 231 -3.81 3.22 36.40
N LYS A 232 -5.06 3.59 36.03
CA LYS A 232 -6.06 2.65 35.51
C LYS A 232 -5.65 2.08 34.15
N ILE A 233 -5.10 2.92 33.27
CA ILE A 233 -4.54 2.50 31.97
C ILE A 233 -3.39 1.51 32.14
N GLN A 234 -2.45 1.79 33.05
CA GLN A 234 -1.31 0.91 33.33
C GLN A 234 -1.72 -0.43 33.98
N THR A 235 -2.81 -0.46 34.75
CA THR A 235 -3.33 -1.69 35.38
C THR A 235 -4.28 -2.48 34.47
N GLY A 236 -4.83 -1.87 33.40
CA GLY A 236 -5.65 -2.54 32.38
C GLY A 236 -6.98 -3.12 32.88
N THR A 237 -7.47 -2.71 34.05
CA THR A 237 -8.72 -3.21 34.64
C THR A 237 -9.93 -2.39 34.19
N THR A 238 -11.15 -2.95 34.18
CA THR A 238 -12.37 -2.15 33.96
C THR A 238 -12.75 -1.41 35.25
N ALA A 239 -12.82 -0.08 35.21
CA ALA A 239 -13.10 0.76 36.38
C ALA A 239 -13.86 2.05 36.04
N ALA A 240 -14.47 2.68 37.04
CA ALA A 240 -15.12 3.98 36.89
C ALA A 240 -14.09 5.07 36.58
N SER A 241 -14.40 5.99 35.66
CA SER A 241 -13.50 7.10 35.28
C SER A 241 -13.57 8.26 36.27
N SER A 242 -12.42 8.88 36.52
CA SER A 242 -12.28 10.12 37.29
C SER A 242 -12.66 11.34 36.45
N VAL A 243 -12.53 11.26 35.13
CA VAL A 243 -13.00 12.28 34.17
C VAL A 243 -14.50 12.13 33.86
N PHE A 244 -14.98 10.88 33.78
CA PHE A 244 -16.38 10.54 33.49
C PHE A 244 -16.98 9.62 34.58
N PRO A 245 -17.41 10.16 35.73
CA PRO A 245 -17.85 9.36 36.89
C PRO A 245 -18.95 8.33 36.60
N ASP A 246 -19.84 8.63 35.66
CA ASP A 246 -20.96 7.75 35.28
C ASP A 246 -20.56 6.62 34.30
N ARG A 247 -19.28 6.49 33.97
CA ARG A 247 -18.76 5.54 32.98
C ARG A 247 -17.70 4.62 33.58
N ASN A 248 -17.96 3.31 33.48
CA ASN A 248 -16.90 2.30 33.56
C ASN A 248 -16.20 2.23 32.19
N ILE A 249 -14.88 2.45 32.17
CA ILE A 249 -14.03 2.32 30.99
C ILE A 249 -13.28 0.98 31.09
N ASN A 250 -13.19 0.24 29.98
CA ASN A 250 -12.32 -0.93 29.89
C ASN A 250 -10.90 -0.50 29.52
N TYR A 251 -10.10 -0.13 30.52
CA TYR A 251 -8.77 0.42 30.28
C TYR A 251 -7.79 -0.56 29.60
N GLY A 252 -8.07 -1.87 29.66
CA GLY A 252 -7.32 -2.89 28.93
C GLY A 252 -7.48 -2.85 27.40
N GLU A 253 -8.41 -2.05 26.85
CA GLU A 253 -8.54 -1.81 25.39
C GLU A 253 -7.71 -0.59 24.91
N LEU A 254 -7.11 0.14 25.85
CA LEU A 254 -6.27 1.33 25.59
C LEU A 254 -4.77 1.00 25.58
N THR A 255 -4.36 -0.15 26.14
CA THR A 255 -2.96 -0.57 26.16
C THR A 255 -2.46 -0.96 24.77
N PRO A 256 -1.17 -0.73 24.43
CA PRO A 256 -0.62 -1.12 23.14
C PRO A 256 -0.64 -2.63 22.97
N SER A 257 -1.04 -3.07 21.77
CA SER A 257 -0.85 -4.45 21.30
C SER A 257 0.50 -4.62 20.62
N GLY A 258 1.07 -5.82 20.66
CA GLY A 258 2.29 -6.18 19.92
C GLY A 258 3.57 -5.72 20.62
N TYR A 259 4.49 -5.12 19.86
CA TYR A 259 5.87 -4.87 20.29
C TYR A 259 6.11 -3.57 21.06
N ASN A 260 5.22 -2.56 20.92
CA ASN A 260 5.35 -1.27 21.58
C ASN A 260 5.25 -1.45 23.10
N LYS A 261 6.35 -1.27 23.83
CA LYS A 261 6.33 -1.39 25.29
C LYS A 261 5.76 -0.10 25.85
N VAL A 262 4.87 -0.23 26.84
CA VAL A 262 4.27 0.89 27.61
C VAL A 262 5.29 1.95 28.07
N ASN A 263 6.57 1.58 28.20
CA ASN A 263 7.65 2.45 28.69
C ASN A 263 8.59 3.01 27.59
N ASP A 264 8.36 2.73 26.31
CA ASP A 264 9.09 3.34 25.19
C ASP A 264 8.26 4.46 24.51
N ALA A 265 8.91 5.26 23.66
CA ALA A 265 8.29 6.44 23.06
C ALA A 265 7.12 6.11 22.12
N LEU A 266 7.14 4.96 21.44
CA LEU A 266 6.04 4.51 20.59
C LEU A 266 4.87 4.00 21.43
N GLY A 267 5.14 3.28 22.52
CA GLY A 267 4.13 2.89 23.49
C GLY A 267 3.45 4.09 24.15
N GLN A 268 4.21 5.12 24.53
CA GLN A 268 3.69 6.40 25.06
C GLN A 268 2.77 7.10 24.05
N TYR A 269 3.19 7.19 22.78
CA TYR A 269 2.34 7.72 21.72
C TYR A 269 1.06 6.89 21.52
N THR A 270 1.19 5.56 21.43
CA THR A 270 0.05 4.63 21.26
C THR A 270 -0.97 4.78 22.39
N LEU A 271 -0.50 4.89 23.64
CA LEU A 271 -1.34 5.09 24.82
C LEU A 271 -2.10 6.42 24.78
N ALA A 272 -1.39 7.51 24.47
CA ALA A 272 -2.00 8.83 24.36
C ALA A 272 -3.03 8.88 23.23
N LYS A 273 -2.68 8.34 22.04
CA LYS A 273 -3.59 8.21 20.90
C LYS A 273 -4.84 7.41 21.26
N ASN A 274 -4.69 6.22 21.84
CA ASN A 274 -5.82 5.37 22.23
C ASN A 274 -6.76 6.06 23.23
N TRP A 275 -6.22 6.78 24.23
CA TRP A 275 -7.04 7.57 25.15
C TRP A 275 -7.80 8.68 24.41
N LEU A 276 -7.11 9.42 23.53
CA LEU A 276 -7.66 10.58 22.82
C LEU A 276 -8.60 10.23 21.65
N SER A 277 -8.71 8.95 21.27
CA SER A 277 -9.59 8.47 20.21
C SER A 277 -10.71 7.52 20.68
N LYS A 278 -10.39 6.55 21.55
CA LYS A 278 -11.37 5.54 22.04
C LYS A 278 -12.17 6.02 23.24
N VAL A 279 -11.67 6.97 24.02
CA VAL A 279 -12.44 7.57 25.13
C VAL A 279 -13.19 8.79 24.61
N GLU A 280 -14.27 8.52 23.88
CA GLU A 280 -15.14 9.52 23.26
C GLU A 280 -15.94 10.33 24.30
N LEU A 281 -16.27 11.58 23.97
CA LEU A 281 -17.31 12.41 24.59
C LEU A 281 -18.68 12.03 24.03
N ARG A 282 -19.63 11.65 24.88
CA ARG A 282 -20.98 11.26 24.48
C ARG A 282 -21.92 12.46 24.56
N ILE A 283 -21.81 13.34 23.56
CA ILE A 283 -22.45 14.66 23.51
C ILE A 283 -23.99 14.65 23.42
N ASP A 284 -24.64 13.49 23.57
CA ASP A 284 -26.09 13.37 23.74
C ASP A 284 -26.56 12.64 25.00
N ARG A 285 -25.65 12.33 25.93
CA ARG A 285 -25.95 11.56 27.15
C ARG A 285 -26.06 12.38 28.41
N SER A 286 -25.29 13.46 28.53
CA SER A 286 -25.36 14.40 29.65
C SER A 286 -25.06 15.81 29.17
N VAL A 287 -25.67 16.81 29.79
CA VAL A 287 -25.42 18.22 29.45
C VAL A 287 -23.94 18.59 29.69
N VAL A 288 -23.28 17.96 30.67
CA VAL A 288 -21.85 18.15 30.94
C VAL A 288 -20.99 17.61 29.79
N GLU A 289 -21.22 16.39 29.29
CA GLU A 289 -20.48 15.89 28.11
C GLU A 289 -20.82 16.70 26.84
N SER A 290 -22.05 17.21 26.71
CA SER A 290 -22.44 18.14 25.63
C SER A 290 -21.66 19.45 25.69
N ARG A 291 -21.51 20.05 26.89
CA ARG A 291 -20.65 21.22 27.11
C ARG A 291 -19.18 20.90 26.80
N MET A 292 -18.66 19.77 27.28
CA MET A 292 -17.29 19.32 27.00
C MET A 292 -17.03 19.21 25.49
N GLY A 293 -17.96 18.64 24.72
CA GLY A 293 -17.80 18.51 23.27
C GLY A 293 -17.83 19.85 22.54
N ALA A 294 -18.74 20.76 22.93
CA ALA A 294 -18.79 22.12 22.40
C ALA A 294 -17.52 22.93 22.74
N LEU A 295 -16.97 22.75 23.94
CA LEU A 295 -15.73 23.39 24.39
C LEU A 295 -14.49 22.80 23.72
N LEU A 296 -14.44 21.48 23.47
CA LEU A 296 -13.37 20.83 22.72
C LEU A 296 -13.32 21.34 21.28
N ALA A 297 -14.46 21.33 20.59
CA ALA A 297 -14.58 21.86 19.23
C ALA A 297 -14.16 23.33 19.15
N ARG A 298 -14.55 24.15 20.13
CA ARG A 298 -14.08 25.53 20.26
C ARG A 298 -12.58 25.63 20.50
N ALA A 299 -12.02 24.83 21.40
CA ALA A 299 -10.60 24.88 21.72
C ALA A 299 -9.75 24.55 20.50
N VAL A 300 -10.12 23.50 19.75
CA VAL A 300 -9.48 23.12 18.48
C VAL A 300 -9.61 24.20 17.40
N ASP A 301 -10.80 24.79 17.22
CA ASP A 301 -11.00 25.86 16.22
C ASP A 301 -10.23 27.14 16.57
N MET A 302 -9.93 27.37 17.85
CA MET A 302 -9.16 28.51 18.37
C MET A 302 -7.65 28.27 18.50
N LEU A 303 -7.16 27.07 18.18
CA LEU A 303 -5.72 26.85 18.00
C LEU A 303 -5.20 27.74 16.86
N ASP A 304 -3.92 28.13 16.94
CA ASP A 304 -3.28 28.82 15.83
C ASP A 304 -3.17 27.92 14.59
N ASP A 305 -2.95 28.52 13.41
CA ASP A 305 -2.91 27.80 12.14
C ASP A 305 -1.92 26.63 12.15
N ARG A 306 -0.77 26.79 12.83
CA ARG A 306 0.27 25.77 12.91
C ARG A 306 -0.18 24.58 13.75
N GLU A 307 -0.81 24.81 14.91
CA GLU A 307 -1.30 23.72 15.75
C GLU A 307 -2.53 23.03 15.13
N ARG A 308 -3.37 23.75 14.37
CA ARG A 308 -4.46 23.14 13.58
C ARG A 308 -3.93 22.29 12.41
N ASP A 309 -2.92 22.78 11.70
CA ASP A 309 -2.26 22.02 10.64
C ASP A 309 -1.59 20.75 11.19
N ARG A 310 -0.99 20.82 12.38
CA ARG A 310 -0.44 19.65 13.10
C ARG A 310 -1.49 18.62 13.46
N LEU A 311 -2.61 19.04 14.05
CA LEU A 311 -3.71 18.12 14.37
C LEU A 311 -4.25 17.44 13.10
N ARG A 312 -4.42 18.20 12.01
CA ARG A 312 -4.81 17.67 10.70
C ARG A 312 -3.79 16.68 10.14
N GLN A 313 -2.50 16.99 10.20
CA GLN A 313 -1.45 16.09 9.73
C GLN A 313 -1.44 14.77 10.48
N ILE A 314 -1.64 14.80 11.81
CA ILE A 314 -1.79 13.58 12.62
C ILE A 314 -2.96 12.75 12.11
N THR A 315 -4.14 13.36 12.01
CA THR A 315 -5.36 12.72 11.48
C THR A 315 -5.12 12.14 10.09
N ASP A 316 -4.61 12.90 9.12
CA ASP A 316 -4.44 12.42 7.74
C ASP A 316 -3.48 11.22 7.62
N ILE A 317 -2.36 11.24 8.36
CA ILE A 317 -1.34 10.17 8.33
C ILE A 317 -1.92 8.89 8.95
N GLU A 318 -2.50 9.01 10.14
CA GLU A 318 -3.17 7.93 10.85
C GLU A 318 -4.37 7.38 10.04
N SER A 319 -5.13 8.23 9.36
CA SER A 319 -6.24 7.81 8.49
C SER A 319 -5.77 6.94 7.33
N PHE A 320 -4.63 7.27 6.73
CA PHE A 320 -4.03 6.41 5.70
C PHE A 320 -3.54 5.08 6.27
N PHE A 321 -2.90 5.08 7.44
CA PHE A 321 -2.29 3.88 8.02
C PHE A 321 -3.28 2.97 8.76
N SER A 322 -4.39 3.46 9.29
CA SER A 322 -5.38 2.68 10.07
C SER A 322 -6.82 2.75 9.56
N GLY A 323 -7.18 3.79 8.81
CA GLY A 323 -8.59 4.14 8.55
C GLY A 323 -9.28 4.68 9.81
N TYR A 324 -10.44 5.33 9.62
CA TYR A 324 -11.19 5.94 10.72
C TYR A 324 -12.68 5.66 10.68
N ASN A 325 -13.32 5.80 11.84
CA ASN A 325 -14.75 5.74 11.99
C ASN A 325 -15.41 7.02 11.41
N GLU A 326 -15.65 7.02 10.10
CA GLU A 326 -16.32 8.13 9.39
C GLU A 326 -17.74 8.46 9.89
N THR A 327 -18.33 7.62 10.75
CA THR A 327 -19.60 7.94 11.41
C THR A 327 -19.43 8.79 12.67
N GLN A 328 -18.24 8.90 13.25
CA GLN A 328 -17.96 9.77 14.38
C GLN A 328 -18.07 11.25 13.98
N LEU A 329 -18.40 12.13 14.93
CA LEU A 329 -18.37 13.59 14.70
C LEU A 329 -16.96 14.12 15.01
N THR A 330 -16.41 14.95 14.12
CA THR A 330 -15.10 15.60 14.34
C THR A 330 -15.21 16.93 15.09
N PRO A 331 -14.13 17.40 15.75
CA PRO A 331 -14.07 18.74 16.35
C PRO A 331 -14.39 19.86 15.34
N GLU A 332 -13.91 19.73 14.10
CA GLU A 332 -14.11 20.69 13.01
C GLU A 332 -15.57 20.76 12.55
N GLU A 333 -16.25 19.62 12.42
CA GLU A 333 -17.68 19.56 12.07
C GLU A 333 -18.56 20.13 13.18
N MET A 334 -18.23 19.83 14.44
CA MET A 334 -18.89 20.42 15.60
C MET A 334 -18.66 21.95 15.64
N ALA A 335 -17.44 22.43 15.43
CA ALA A 335 -17.12 23.86 15.40
C ALA A 335 -17.81 24.59 14.24
N GLY A 336 -17.81 24.00 13.04
CA GLY A 336 -18.56 24.51 11.88
C GLY A 336 -20.05 24.60 12.15
N THR A 337 -20.63 23.59 12.79
CA THR A 337 -22.04 23.56 13.20
C THR A 337 -22.34 24.64 14.25
N MET A 338 -21.46 24.84 15.24
CA MET A 338 -21.61 25.88 16.25
C MET A 338 -21.50 27.29 15.66
N ARG A 339 -20.58 27.53 14.72
CA ARG A 339 -20.48 28.81 13.99
C ARG A 339 -21.76 29.09 13.18
N ALA A 340 -22.31 28.09 12.51
CA ALA A 340 -23.56 28.21 11.76
C ALA A 340 -24.78 28.50 12.67
N TRP A 341 -24.78 28.00 13.91
CA TRP A 341 -25.88 28.19 14.86
C TRP A 341 -25.80 29.51 15.64
N TYR A 342 -24.62 29.87 16.16
CA TYR A 342 -24.42 31.02 17.05
C TYR A 342 -23.95 32.29 16.32
N GLY A 343 -23.41 32.18 15.11
CA GLY A 343 -22.85 33.32 14.38
C GLY A 343 -21.81 34.07 15.21
N PHE A 344 -21.90 35.41 15.26
CA PHE A 344 -20.99 36.26 16.04
C PHE A 344 -20.96 35.96 17.56
N GLN A 345 -21.97 35.28 18.11
CA GLN A 345 -21.92 34.84 19.51
C GLN A 345 -20.87 33.75 19.73
N TYR A 346 -20.53 32.98 18.69
CA TYR A 346 -19.43 32.02 18.74
C TYR A 346 -18.13 32.73 19.12
N ASP A 347 -17.75 33.80 18.43
CA ASP A 347 -16.48 34.48 18.70
C ASP A 347 -16.44 35.16 20.09
N GLY A 348 -17.62 35.48 20.65
CA GLY A 348 -17.78 36.25 21.88
C GLY A 348 -17.49 35.53 23.22
N GLY A 349 -17.35 34.20 23.26
CA GLY A 349 -16.99 33.48 24.50
C GLY A 349 -17.61 32.10 24.63
N SER A 350 -17.88 31.68 25.86
CA SER A 350 -18.55 30.41 26.25
C SER A 350 -20.00 30.59 26.72
N SER A 351 -20.46 31.83 26.92
CA SER A 351 -21.73 32.16 27.61
C SER A 351 -22.99 31.56 26.97
N TYR A 352 -22.96 31.27 25.67
CA TYR A 352 -24.05 30.56 24.98
C TYR A 352 -24.22 29.09 25.41
N LEU A 353 -23.37 28.58 26.31
CA LEU A 353 -23.43 27.26 26.96
C LEU A 353 -23.86 27.32 28.44
N GLU A 354 -24.18 28.50 28.99
CA GLU A 354 -24.57 28.67 30.40
C GLU A 354 -25.88 27.92 30.72
N GLU A 355 -26.93 28.13 29.93
CA GLU A 355 -28.21 27.44 30.14
C GLU A 355 -28.16 25.97 29.65
N ASP A 356 -28.54 25.02 30.51
CA ASP A 356 -28.71 23.60 30.11
C ASP A 356 -29.61 23.46 28.87
N GLN A 357 -30.72 24.21 28.82
CA GLN A 357 -31.64 24.22 27.68
C GLN A 357 -31.00 24.79 26.39
N ALA A 358 -30.04 25.71 26.48
CA ALA A 358 -29.32 26.22 25.31
C ALA A 358 -28.39 25.14 24.75
N VAL A 359 -27.73 24.38 25.63
CA VAL A 359 -26.92 23.22 25.26
C VAL A 359 -27.78 22.12 24.63
N GLU A 360 -28.94 21.80 25.20
CA GLU A 360 -29.89 20.84 24.60
C GLU A 360 -30.38 21.27 23.21
N ARG A 361 -30.70 22.56 23.02
CA ARG A 361 -31.06 23.14 21.72
C ARG A 361 -29.91 23.03 20.71
N LEU A 362 -28.67 23.28 21.14
CA LEU A 362 -27.47 23.08 20.32
C LEU A 362 -27.33 21.62 19.88
N ILE A 363 -27.37 20.65 20.80
CA ILE A 363 -27.24 19.22 20.46
C ILE A 363 -28.37 18.74 19.54
N ALA A 364 -29.60 19.25 19.74
CA ALA A 364 -30.72 19.00 18.83
C ALA A 364 -30.53 19.64 17.43
N TYR A 365 -29.75 20.71 17.30
CA TYR A 365 -29.31 21.25 16.01
C TYR A 365 -28.17 20.43 15.42
N VAL A 366 -27.13 20.09 16.19
CA VAL A 366 -25.98 19.26 15.76
C VAL A 366 -26.43 17.93 15.18
N ARG A 367 -27.35 17.23 15.85
CA ARG A 367 -27.93 15.96 15.36
C ARG A 367 -28.67 16.12 14.02
N ARG A 368 -29.27 17.28 13.74
CA ARG A 368 -29.97 17.56 12.47
C ARG A 368 -29.01 17.99 11.36
N ALA A 369 -27.99 18.77 11.69
CA ALA A 369 -26.96 19.22 10.75
C ALA A 369 -26.06 18.05 10.30
N ASN A 370 -25.72 17.15 11.22
CA ASN A 370 -24.82 16.02 11.00
C ASN A 370 -25.59 14.68 10.93
N ALA A 371 -26.70 14.67 10.19
CA ALA A 371 -27.56 13.50 10.08
C ALA A 371 -26.80 12.31 9.50
N GLY A 372 -26.79 11.18 10.22
CA GLY A 372 -26.03 9.98 9.88
C GLY A 372 -24.75 9.78 10.68
N ARG A 373 -24.27 10.81 11.42
CA ARG A 373 -23.18 10.66 12.38
C ARG A 373 -23.67 10.13 13.73
N THR A 374 -22.79 9.46 14.47
CA THR A 374 -22.95 9.19 15.90
C THR A 374 -22.79 10.49 16.68
N MET A 375 -23.53 10.62 17.78
CA MET A 375 -23.38 11.76 18.71
C MET A 375 -22.22 11.52 19.67
N THR A 376 -21.07 11.13 19.12
CA THR A 376 -19.82 10.89 19.82
C THR A 376 -18.69 11.68 19.16
N LEU A 377 -17.80 12.24 19.98
CA LEU A 377 -16.76 13.18 19.58
C LEU A 377 -15.48 12.89 20.38
N ALA A 378 -14.33 12.86 19.73
CA ALA A 378 -13.02 12.68 20.38
C ALA A 378 -12.03 13.74 19.86
N LEU A 379 -10.84 13.87 20.48
CA LEU A 379 -9.82 14.82 19.97
C LEU A 379 -9.16 14.27 18.69
N LEU A 380 -8.88 12.97 18.67
CA LEU A 380 -8.47 12.24 17.48
C LEU A 380 -9.61 11.30 17.10
N PRO A 381 -9.91 11.08 15.81
CA PRO A 381 -10.98 10.16 15.45
C PRO A 381 -10.62 8.70 15.79
N GLU A 382 -11.65 7.88 16.04
CA GLU A 382 -11.51 6.47 16.38
C GLU A 382 -10.97 5.66 15.20
N GLU A 383 -9.81 5.02 15.37
CA GLU A 383 -9.22 4.09 14.39
C GLU A 383 -10.18 2.97 14.04
N LYS A 384 -10.43 2.79 12.74
CA LYS A 384 -11.34 1.77 12.23
C LYS A 384 -10.98 1.39 10.81
N SER A 385 -10.61 0.14 10.62
CA SER A 385 -10.32 -0.39 9.29
C SER A 385 -11.54 -0.24 8.38
N THR A 386 -11.39 0.43 7.24
CA THR A 386 -12.49 0.55 6.26
C THR A 386 -12.90 -0.82 5.73
N SER A 387 -11.98 -1.79 5.72
CA SER A 387 -12.28 -3.16 5.35
C SER A 387 -13.24 -3.83 6.34
N GLU A 388 -13.25 -3.48 7.63
CA GLU A 388 -14.22 -4.00 8.61
C GLU A 388 -15.67 -3.71 8.21
N GLY A 389 -15.96 -2.61 7.53
CA GLY A 389 -17.30 -2.32 7.01
C GLY A 389 -17.76 -3.40 6.01
N ILE A 390 -16.85 -3.79 5.12
CA ILE A 390 -17.05 -4.87 4.13
C ILE A 390 -17.17 -6.23 4.87
N PHE A 391 -16.29 -6.50 5.85
CA PHE A 391 -16.34 -7.75 6.63
C PHE A 391 -17.60 -7.87 7.50
N ALA A 392 -18.07 -6.80 8.14
CA ALA A 392 -19.27 -6.80 8.96
C ALA A 392 -20.52 -7.13 8.14
N LEU A 393 -20.58 -6.66 6.89
CA LEU A 393 -21.62 -7.05 5.94
C LEU A 393 -21.56 -8.55 5.64
N MET A 394 -20.37 -9.08 5.30
CA MET A 394 -20.16 -10.52 5.05
C MET A 394 -20.60 -11.37 6.24
N GLN A 395 -20.15 -11.03 7.44
CA GLN A 395 -20.49 -11.74 8.68
C GLN A 395 -21.99 -11.72 9.02
N LYS A 396 -22.73 -10.71 8.55
CA LYS A 396 -24.18 -10.55 8.75
C LYS A 396 -25.02 -11.29 7.70
N LYS A 397 -24.44 -11.63 6.54
CA LYS A 397 -25.15 -12.13 5.35
C LYS A 397 -24.78 -13.55 4.93
N LEU A 398 -23.59 -14.02 5.26
CA LEU A 398 -23.20 -15.43 5.12
C LEU A 398 -23.76 -16.23 6.29
N SER A 399 -24.27 -17.43 6.02
CA SER A 399 -24.74 -18.34 7.06
C SER A 399 -23.60 -18.82 7.97
N ALA A 400 -23.90 -19.04 9.25
CA ALA A 400 -22.95 -19.65 10.16
C ALA A 400 -22.59 -21.07 9.67
N GLY A 401 -21.37 -21.25 9.15
CA GLY A 401 -20.91 -22.49 8.52
C GLY A 401 -20.57 -22.39 7.02
N SER A 402 -20.74 -21.23 6.37
CA SER A 402 -20.26 -20.97 5.00
C SER A 402 -18.72 -20.85 4.93
N ASN A 403 -18.18 -20.70 3.71
CA ASN A 403 -16.74 -20.63 3.38
C ASN A 403 -15.88 -19.72 4.32
N PRO A 404 -14.56 -19.99 4.42
CA PRO A 404 -13.61 -19.08 5.08
C PRO A 404 -13.75 -17.63 4.57
N TYR A 405 -13.62 -16.64 5.48
CA TYR A 405 -13.95 -15.23 5.24
C TYR A 405 -13.16 -14.62 4.09
N GLY A 406 -11.86 -14.93 4.01
CA GLY A 406 -11.00 -14.48 2.93
C GLY A 406 -11.40 -15.08 1.58
N VAL A 407 -11.73 -16.38 1.56
CA VAL A 407 -12.17 -17.05 0.33
C VAL A 407 -13.46 -16.40 -0.20
N ALA A 408 -14.42 -16.07 0.67
CA ALA A 408 -15.62 -15.34 0.29
C ALA A 408 -15.32 -13.93 -0.26
N LEU A 409 -14.38 -13.19 0.35
CA LEU A 409 -13.97 -11.87 -0.16
C LEU A 409 -13.35 -11.96 -1.56
N LEU A 410 -12.43 -12.91 -1.79
CA LEU A 410 -11.82 -13.09 -3.11
C LEU A 410 -12.86 -13.44 -4.18
N SER A 411 -13.74 -14.42 -3.91
CA SER A 411 -14.84 -14.80 -4.83
C SER A 411 -15.76 -13.63 -5.18
N ALA A 412 -15.90 -12.64 -4.28
CA ALA A 412 -16.68 -11.45 -4.54
C ALA A 412 -15.98 -10.42 -5.43
N MET A 413 -14.64 -10.33 -5.36
CA MET A 413 -13.83 -9.43 -6.18
C MET A 413 -13.57 -9.97 -7.60
N ARG A 414 -13.45 -11.31 -7.74
CA ARG A 414 -13.35 -11.98 -9.05
C ARG A 414 -14.64 -11.83 -9.86
N SER A 415 -14.56 -11.98 -11.18
CA SER A 415 -15.70 -11.90 -12.12
C SER A 415 -16.21 -13.24 -12.62
N ASP A 416 -15.33 -14.25 -12.69
CA ASP A 416 -15.54 -15.56 -13.30
C ASP A 416 -16.49 -16.46 -12.51
N GLU A 417 -16.51 -16.34 -11.19
CA GLU A 417 -17.48 -17.04 -10.34
C GLU A 417 -18.82 -16.29 -10.32
N ALA A 418 -19.94 -16.98 -10.62
CA ALA A 418 -21.26 -16.40 -10.43
C ALA A 418 -21.65 -16.49 -8.93
N PRO A 419 -22.02 -15.38 -8.26
CA PRO A 419 -22.40 -15.41 -6.85
C PRO A 419 -23.67 -16.24 -6.63
N THR A 420 -23.50 -17.41 -6.02
CA THR A 420 -24.57 -18.41 -5.80
C THR A 420 -25.45 -18.05 -4.59
N GLU A 421 -24.88 -17.49 -3.53
CA GLU A 421 -25.59 -17.06 -2.33
C GLU A 421 -26.06 -15.59 -2.42
N ILE A 422 -27.17 -15.28 -1.73
CA ILE A 422 -27.71 -13.91 -1.66
C ILE A 422 -26.69 -12.94 -1.01
N GLY A 423 -25.96 -13.39 0.01
CA GLY A 423 -24.89 -12.60 0.63
C GLY A 423 -23.76 -12.25 -0.33
N MET A 424 -23.36 -13.19 -1.19
CA MET A 424 -22.32 -12.99 -2.21
C MET A 424 -22.74 -12.02 -3.32
N LYS A 425 -24.03 -11.98 -3.67
CA LYS A 425 -24.57 -11.01 -4.64
C LYS A 425 -24.52 -9.57 -4.11
N GLU A 426 -24.96 -9.39 -2.88
CA GLU A 426 -24.92 -8.10 -2.18
C GLU A 426 -23.48 -7.60 -2.00
N LEU A 427 -22.58 -8.49 -1.53
CA LEU A 427 -21.17 -8.20 -1.37
C LEU A 427 -20.50 -7.78 -2.69
N ARG A 428 -20.72 -8.54 -3.78
CA ARG A 428 -20.24 -8.17 -5.12
C ARG A 428 -20.77 -6.79 -5.53
N SER A 429 -22.07 -6.52 -5.31
CA SER A 429 -22.68 -5.22 -5.63
C SER A 429 -22.00 -4.08 -4.89
N GLN A 430 -21.66 -4.26 -3.62
CA GLN A 430 -21.00 -3.23 -2.80
C GLN A 430 -19.54 -3.01 -3.24
N VAL A 431 -18.78 -4.09 -3.48
CA VAL A 431 -17.41 -3.99 -4.03
C VAL A 431 -17.41 -3.23 -5.37
N SER A 432 -18.38 -3.51 -6.26
CA SER A 432 -18.52 -2.78 -7.53
C SER A 432 -19.01 -1.33 -7.41
N SER A 433 -19.49 -0.91 -6.24
CA SER A 433 -19.90 0.48 -5.99
C SER A 433 -18.82 1.34 -5.34
N ILE A 434 -17.67 0.76 -4.94
CA ILE A 434 -16.55 1.52 -4.35
C ILE A 434 -15.83 2.32 -5.45
N PRO A 435 -15.80 3.66 -5.38
CA PRO A 435 -15.07 4.51 -6.34
C PRO A 435 -13.56 4.26 -6.33
N ALA A 436 -12.88 4.61 -7.42
CA ALA A 436 -11.44 4.40 -7.58
C ALA A 436 -10.59 5.11 -6.50
N GLU A 437 -11.03 6.30 -6.08
CA GLU A 437 -10.42 7.11 -5.03
C GLU A 437 -10.52 6.48 -3.64
N GLU A 438 -11.61 5.76 -3.34
CA GLU A 438 -11.78 5.05 -2.07
C GLU A 438 -10.83 3.84 -1.99
N TRP A 439 -10.55 3.15 -3.10
CA TRP A 439 -9.58 2.04 -3.15
C TRP A 439 -8.15 2.45 -2.78
N VAL A 440 -7.79 3.73 -2.87
CA VAL A 440 -6.42 4.24 -2.60
C VAL A 440 -6.35 5.19 -1.40
N LYS A 441 -7.45 5.29 -0.64
CA LYS A 441 -7.64 6.21 0.50
C LYS A 441 -6.82 5.83 1.72
N ASN A 442 -6.70 4.53 2.00
CA ASN A 442 -5.92 3.98 3.10
C ASN A 442 -5.28 2.63 2.73
N LEU A 443 -4.35 2.18 3.57
CA LEU A 443 -3.51 1.02 3.35
C LEU A 443 -4.29 -0.31 3.28
N ASP A 444 -5.45 -0.43 3.96
CA ASP A 444 -6.32 -1.62 3.88
C ASP A 444 -6.86 -1.83 2.47
N LEU A 445 -7.50 -0.78 1.94
CA LEU A 445 -8.12 -0.82 0.62
C LEU A 445 -7.06 -0.82 -0.47
N LEU A 446 -5.95 -0.12 -0.29
CA LEU A 446 -4.81 -0.12 -1.23
C LEU A 446 -4.17 -1.51 -1.34
N SER A 447 -3.98 -2.21 -0.22
CA SER A 447 -3.43 -3.56 -0.22
C SER A 447 -4.45 -4.61 -0.68
N LEU A 448 -5.74 -4.41 -0.42
CA LEU A 448 -6.81 -5.24 -0.99
C LEU A 448 -6.91 -5.03 -2.52
N TYR A 449 -6.70 -3.80 -2.98
CA TYR A 449 -6.63 -3.44 -4.40
C TYR A 449 -5.47 -4.16 -5.09
N THR A 450 -4.25 -4.04 -4.58
CA THR A 450 -3.08 -4.79 -5.09
C THR A 450 -3.31 -6.30 -5.03
N ALA A 451 -3.89 -6.82 -3.95
CA ALA A 451 -4.23 -8.24 -3.83
C ALA A 451 -5.24 -8.69 -4.92
N SER A 452 -6.25 -7.89 -5.23
CA SER A 452 -7.19 -8.18 -6.34
C SER A 452 -6.49 -8.23 -7.71
N ILE A 453 -5.38 -7.50 -7.88
CA ILE A 453 -4.56 -7.55 -9.09
C ILE A 453 -3.73 -8.85 -9.12
N ILE A 454 -3.15 -9.27 -7.99
CA ILE A 454 -2.37 -10.53 -7.84
C ILE A 454 -3.23 -11.79 -8.07
N VAL A 455 -4.50 -11.80 -7.63
CA VAL A 455 -5.43 -12.94 -7.88
C VAL A 455 -5.54 -13.26 -9.37
N GLY A 456 -5.48 -12.23 -10.22
CA GLY A 456 -5.50 -12.37 -11.67
C GLY A 456 -6.81 -12.91 -12.25
N GLU A 457 -6.84 -12.98 -13.58
CA GLU A 457 -7.87 -13.67 -14.35
C GLU A 457 -7.33 -14.99 -14.92
N ASP A 458 -8.23 -15.81 -15.45
CA ASP A 458 -7.88 -17.06 -16.12
C ASP A 458 -6.96 -16.83 -17.32
N ARG A 459 -5.72 -17.32 -17.19
CA ARG A 459 -4.67 -17.11 -18.20
C ARG A 459 -4.95 -17.93 -19.48
N PRO A 460 -5.06 -17.32 -20.67
CA PRO A 460 -5.38 -18.01 -21.91
C PRO A 460 -4.20 -18.84 -22.48
N SER A 461 -4.45 -19.56 -23.58
CA SER A 461 -3.39 -20.25 -24.32
C SER A 461 -2.27 -19.29 -24.73
N GLY A 462 -1.01 -19.72 -24.54
CA GLY A 462 0.19 -18.90 -24.70
C GLY A 462 0.92 -18.63 -23.39
N PHE A 463 0.20 -18.55 -22.27
CA PHE A 463 0.81 -18.53 -20.93
C PHE A 463 1.30 -19.93 -20.52
N PRO A 464 2.33 -20.03 -19.66
CA PRO A 464 2.84 -21.30 -19.14
C PRO A 464 1.73 -22.24 -18.63
N GLU A 465 1.87 -23.54 -18.88
CA GLU A 465 0.94 -24.57 -18.40
C GLU A 465 0.76 -24.51 -16.88
N PHE A 466 1.83 -24.19 -16.13
CA PHE A 466 1.75 -24.04 -14.68
C PHE A 466 0.76 -22.92 -14.27
N MET A 467 0.76 -21.76 -14.95
CA MET A 467 -0.16 -20.65 -14.64
C MET A 467 -1.62 -20.98 -14.93
N ARG A 468 -1.85 -21.95 -15.82
CA ARG A 468 -3.18 -22.43 -16.22
C ARG A 468 -3.70 -23.55 -15.31
N SER A 469 -2.86 -24.07 -14.42
CA SER A 469 -3.21 -25.15 -13.48
C SER A 469 -4.12 -24.68 -12.34
N GLN A 470 -4.91 -25.60 -11.79
CA GLN A 470 -5.74 -25.31 -10.62
C GLN A 470 -4.89 -25.03 -9.37
N THR A 471 -3.74 -25.70 -9.22
CA THR A 471 -2.80 -25.47 -8.12
C THR A 471 -2.25 -24.05 -8.13
N TRP A 472 -1.92 -23.48 -9.30
CA TRP A 472 -1.46 -22.09 -9.39
C TRP A 472 -2.57 -21.09 -9.06
N LYS A 473 -3.79 -21.27 -9.59
CA LYS A 473 -4.95 -20.43 -9.23
C LYS A 473 -5.21 -20.41 -7.72
N GLN A 474 -5.14 -21.59 -7.08
CA GLN A 474 -5.30 -21.71 -5.63
C GLN A 474 -4.17 -21.03 -4.85
N ARG A 475 -2.91 -21.11 -5.33
CA ARG A 475 -1.80 -20.37 -4.72
C ARG A 475 -2.03 -18.86 -4.79
N LEU A 476 -2.49 -18.31 -5.93
CA LEU A 476 -2.69 -16.87 -6.08
C LEU A 476 -3.78 -16.35 -5.13
N ASN A 477 -4.82 -17.15 -4.88
CA ASN A 477 -5.81 -16.84 -3.86
C ASN A 477 -5.19 -16.79 -2.45
N VAL A 478 -4.29 -17.72 -2.10
CA VAL A 478 -3.55 -17.70 -0.83
C VAL A 478 -2.61 -16.48 -0.75
N SER A 479 -1.82 -16.22 -1.80
CA SER A 479 -0.90 -15.09 -1.88
C SER A 479 -1.61 -13.74 -1.77
N ALA A 480 -2.77 -13.57 -2.39
CA ALA A 480 -3.57 -12.35 -2.30
C ALA A 480 -4.18 -12.14 -0.91
N LEU A 481 -4.76 -13.20 -0.31
CA LEU A 481 -5.28 -13.13 1.06
C LEU A 481 -4.20 -12.92 2.10
N ALA A 482 -3.04 -13.53 1.90
CA ALA A 482 -1.89 -13.28 2.73
C ALA A 482 -1.37 -11.86 2.55
N SER A 483 -1.30 -11.34 1.32
CA SER A 483 -0.87 -9.96 1.06
C SER A 483 -1.76 -8.94 1.76
N TRP A 484 -3.08 -9.01 1.55
CA TRP A 484 -4.04 -8.16 2.27
C TRP A 484 -3.99 -8.38 3.79
N GLY A 485 -3.92 -9.65 4.22
CA GLY A 485 -3.76 -10.03 5.62
C GLY A 485 -2.52 -9.37 6.24
N ALA A 486 -1.38 -9.41 5.58
CA ALA A 486 -0.12 -8.91 6.14
C ALA A 486 -0.13 -7.42 6.44
N PHE A 487 -0.81 -6.62 5.61
CA PHE A 487 -1.01 -5.21 5.88
C PHE A 487 -2.08 -4.92 6.94
N THR A 488 -2.99 -5.86 7.27
CA THR A 488 -4.10 -5.65 8.22
C THR A 488 -3.88 -6.30 9.59
N THR A 489 -3.24 -7.46 9.65
CA THR A 489 -3.02 -8.26 10.86
C THR A 489 -2.06 -7.60 11.85
N GLU A 490 -1.04 -6.89 11.35
CA GLU A 490 0.04 -6.31 12.16
C GLU A 490 -0.40 -5.08 12.97
N ARG A 491 -1.48 -4.41 12.55
CA ARG A 491 -2.01 -3.22 13.22
C ARG A 491 -2.94 -3.54 14.39
N GLY A 492 -3.60 -4.70 14.37
CA GLY A 492 -4.72 -5.01 15.28
C GLY A 492 -4.49 -6.11 16.31
N SER A 493 -3.27 -6.63 16.51
CA SER A 493 -3.09 -7.84 17.33
C SER A 493 -1.87 -7.91 18.25
N LEU A 494 -2.16 -8.37 19.48
CA LEU A 494 -1.20 -8.90 20.43
C LEU A 494 -0.57 -10.18 19.85
N GLN A 495 0.74 -10.24 19.69
CA GLN A 495 1.45 -11.47 19.32
C GLN A 495 2.75 -11.63 20.13
N GLY A 496 2.99 -12.85 20.61
CA GLY A 496 4.06 -13.15 21.58
C GLY A 496 5.47 -13.25 21.00
N ASN A 497 6.44 -13.43 21.89
CA ASN A 497 7.85 -13.60 21.57
C ASN A 497 8.10 -14.87 20.75
N ILE A 498 8.00 -14.78 19.42
CA ILE A 498 8.86 -15.60 18.57
C ILE A 498 10.24 -14.94 18.66
N SER A 499 11.13 -15.58 19.41
CA SER A 499 12.56 -15.28 19.32
C SER A 499 12.93 -15.29 17.85
N SER A 500 13.32 -14.14 17.30
CA SER A 500 14.00 -14.10 16.02
C SER A 500 15.10 -15.16 16.11
N ALA A 501 15.10 -16.13 15.19
CA ALA A 501 16.16 -17.09 15.11
C ALA A 501 17.40 -16.35 14.59
N THR A 502 18.02 -15.56 15.46
CA THR A 502 19.34 -14.95 15.31
C THR A 502 20.41 -16.03 15.45
N GLN A 503 20.15 -17.19 14.84
CA GLN A 503 21.21 -18.01 14.29
C GLN A 503 21.85 -17.12 13.24
N THR A 504 23.07 -16.71 13.57
CA THR A 504 24.04 -16.04 12.72
C THR A 504 23.71 -16.23 11.24
N ILE A 505 23.41 -15.14 10.53
CA ILE A 505 23.46 -15.16 9.06
C ILE A 505 24.89 -15.59 8.74
N ALA A 506 25.04 -16.87 8.43
CA ALA A 506 26.31 -17.42 8.04
C ALA A 506 26.64 -16.68 6.75
N LYS A 507 27.77 -15.96 6.75
CA LYS A 507 28.33 -15.43 5.51
C LYS A 507 28.71 -16.63 4.65
N SER A 508 27.75 -17.15 3.87
CA SER A 508 28.03 -18.02 2.76
C SER A 508 29.04 -17.30 1.88
N LYS A 509 29.98 -18.06 1.32
CA LYS A 509 30.93 -17.47 0.38
C LYS A 509 30.13 -16.92 -0.80
N THR A 510 30.47 -15.70 -1.19
CA THR A 510 30.03 -15.08 -2.45
C THR A 510 30.67 -15.82 -3.63
N GLU A 511 30.24 -17.06 -3.87
CA GLU A 511 30.45 -17.71 -5.17
C GLU A 511 29.38 -17.14 -6.10
N SER A 512 29.84 -16.49 -7.18
CA SER A 512 28.97 -15.87 -8.17
C SER A 512 28.04 -16.92 -8.77
N HIS A 513 26.75 -16.88 -8.39
CA HIS A 513 25.72 -17.72 -9.01
C HIS A 513 25.61 -17.33 -10.50
N SER A 514 26.30 -18.08 -11.35
CA SER A 514 26.19 -18.02 -12.81
C SER A 514 24.87 -18.63 -13.33
N ASN A 515 24.04 -19.10 -12.40
CA ASN A 515 22.77 -19.75 -12.61
C ASN A 515 21.63 -18.71 -12.63
N VAL A 516 21.06 -18.50 -13.81
CA VAL A 516 20.06 -17.46 -14.06
C VAL A 516 18.71 -17.88 -13.46
N GLY A 517 18.24 -17.12 -12.46
CA GLY A 517 16.89 -17.26 -11.92
C GLY A 517 15.81 -16.71 -12.85
N TYR A 518 14.56 -16.84 -12.40
CA TYR A 518 13.35 -16.37 -13.12
C TYR A 518 12.51 -15.48 -12.21
N VAL A 519 11.59 -14.72 -12.82
CA VAL A 519 10.58 -13.96 -12.08
C VAL A 519 9.22 -14.59 -12.26
N GLU A 520 8.30 -14.31 -11.34
CA GLU A 520 6.90 -14.64 -11.54
C GLU A 520 6.35 -13.94 -12.81
N PRO A 521 5.80 -14.69 -13.80
CA PRO A 521 5.43 -14.11 -15.08
C PRO A 521 4.05 -13.42 -15.04
N ASP A 522 3.95 -12.36 -14.23
CA ASP A 522 2.74 -11.54 -14.06
C ASP A 522 3.07 -10.03 -14.15
N PRO A 523 3.15 -9.46 -15.37
CA PRO A 523 3.48 -8.05 -15.56
C PRO A 523 2.49 -7.10 -14.87
N GLU A 524 1.22 -7.47 -14.77
CA GLU A 524 0.19 -6.65 -14.14
C GLU A 524 0.36 -6.60 -12.61
N ALA A 525 0.65 -7.74 -11.97
CA ALA A 525 0.92 -7.79 -10.53
C ALA A 525 2.18 -6.99 -10.16
N TRP A 526 3.26 -7.13 -10.92
CA TRP A 526 4.48 -6.33 -10.73
C TRP A 526 4.24 -4.83 -10.87
N SER A 527 3.42 -4.43 -11.85
CA SER A 527 3.00 -3.03 -12.04
C SER A 527 2.23 -2.48 -10.84
N ALA A 528 1.36 -3.27 -10.22
CA ALA A 528 0.62 -2.85 -9.02
C ALA A 528 1.53 -2.74 -7.79
N ILE A 529 2.46 -3.68 -7.59
CA ILE A 529 3.44 -3.63 -6.49
C ILE A 529 4.36 -2.41 -6.63
N ALA A 530 4.88 -2.15 -7.83
CA ALA A 530 5.67 -0.96 -8.11
C ALA A 530 4.88 0.33 -7.85
N THR A 531 3.60 0.36 -8.26
CA THR A 531 2.72 1.50 -8.00
C THR A 531 2.48 1.72 -6.51
N GLN A 532 2.21 0.65 -5.75
CA GLN A 532 1.96 0.74 -4.32
C GLN A 532 3.20 1.24 -3.56
N ALA A 533 4.39 0.71 -3.90
CA ALA A 533 5.66 1.18 -3.36
C ALA A 533 5.90 2.66 -3.65
N ARG A 534 5.68 3.11 -4.90
CA ARG A 534 5.79 4.51 -5.30
C ARG A 534 4.83 5.42 -4.53
N TYR A 535 3.57 5.02 -4.41
CA TYR A 535 2.53 5.81 -3.75
C TYR A 535 2.82 6.01 -2.26
N ILE A 536 3.26 4.94 -1.57
CA ILE A 536 3.70 5.00 -0.17
C ILE A 536 4.94 5.89 -0.04
N ARG A 537 5.99 5.69 -0.86
CA ARG A 537 7.21 6.52 -0.84
C ARG A 537 6.90 8.00 -1.04
N GLN A 538 6.17 8.36 -2.10
CA GLN A 538 5.86 9.75 -2.43
C GLN A 538 5.03 10.44 -1.34
N GLY A 539 4.03 9.75 -0.77
CA GLY A 539 3.22 10.29 0.33
C GLY A 539 4.03 10.58 1.60
N LEU A 540 5.14 9.86 1.82
CA LEU A 540 6.03 10.01 2.98
C LEU A 540 7.23 10.95 2.77
N THR A 541 7.61 11.28 1.54
CA THR A 541 8.83 12.06 1.29
C THR A 541 8.60 13.37 0.54
N SER A 542 7.57 13.41 -0.31
CA SER A 542 7.32 14.49 -1.28
C SER A 542 5.87 15.00 -1.26
N GLY A 543 5.03 14.49 -0.36
CA GLY A 543 3.64 14.91 -0.21
C GLY A 543 3.49 16.27 0.48
N GLN A 544 2.24 16.72 0.64
CA GLN A 544 1.88 17.98 1.30
C GLN A 544 2.36 18.10 2.77
N ARG A 545 2.85 17.00 3.35
CA ARG A 545 3.28 16.85 4.75
C ARG A 545 4.81 16.89 4.90
N GLY A 546 5.55 17.04 3.79
CA GLY A 546 7.01 16.98 3.78
C GLY A 546 7.56 15.56 3.96
N ARG A 547 8.80 15.46 4.44
CA ARG A 547 9.50 14.19 4.64
C ARG A 547 9.29 13.66 6.07
N LEU A 548 8.67 12.49 6.16
CA LEU A 548 8.30 11.77 7.40
C LEU A 548 9.24 10.59 7.71
N ILE A 549 9.96 10.08 6.70
CA ILE A 549 10.90 8.96 6.80
C ILE A 549 12.35 9.39 6.49
N ASP A 550 13.33 8.64 6.99
CA ASP A 550 14.74 8.86 6.66
C ASP A 550 15.10 8.47 5.21
N THR A 551 16.27 8.90 4.76
CA THR A 551 16.75 8.66 3.39
C THR A 551 17.04 7.20 3.09
N GLY A 552 17.46 6.40 4.06
CA GLY A 552 17.73 4.97 3.86
C GLY A 552 16.45 4.16 3.69
N LEU A 553 15.35 4.58 4.34
CA LEU A 553 14.03 3.99 4.14
C LEU A 553 13.37 4.47 2.84
N GLU A 554 13.57 5.73 2.45
CA GLU A 554 13.21 6.24 1.12
C GLU A 554 13.94 5.46 0.01
N GLU A 555 15.24 5.21 0.18
CA GLU A 555 16.06 4.36 -0.71
C GLU A 555 15.54 2.92 -0.75
N LYS A 556 15.19 2.30 0.40
CA LYS A 556 14.61 0.95 0.44
C LYS A 556 13.29 0.86 -0.32
N LEU A 557 12.36 1.80 -0.11
CA LEU A 557 11.08 1.84 -0.82
C LEU A 557 11.28 2.07 -2.32
N SER A 558 12.23 2.94 -2.70
CA SER A 558 12.63 3.17 -4.09
C SER A 558 13.25 1.92 -4.73
N ASP A 559 14.05 1.14 -3.99
CA ASP A 559 14.62 -0.11 -4.48
C ASP A 559 13.53 -1.16 -4.76
N ILE A 560 12.55 -1.31 -3.85
CA ILE A 560 11.40 -2.20 -4.03
C ILE A 560 10.55 -1.78 -5.25
N GLU A 561 10.25 -0.49 -5.38
CA GLU A 561 9.56 0.11 -6.53
C GLU A 561 10.29 -0.18 -7.84
N ASN A 562 11.59 0.10 -7.89
CA ASN A 562 12.43 -0.09 -9.07
C ASN A 562 12.56 -1.56 -9.44
N VAL A 563 12.80 -2.47 -8.49
CA VAL A 563 12.89 -3.91 -8.78
C VAL A 563 11.56 -4.45 -9.31
N ALA A 564 10.43 -4.09 -8.71
CA ALA A 564 9.11 -4.46 -9.21
C ALA A 564 8.84 -3.92 -10.63
N ALA A 565 9.20 -2.67 -10.91
CA ALA A 565 9.06 -2.08 -12.25
C ALA A 565 9.95 -2.76 -13.31
N HIS A 566 11.14 -3.25 -12.93
CA HIS A 566 11.98 -4.06 -13.81
C HIS A 566 11.42 -5.48 -13.99
N PHE A 567 10.89 -6.10 -12.93
CA PHE A 567 10.26 -7.42 -12.99
C PHE A 567 8.99 -7.44 -13.86
N MET A 568 8.20 -6.36 -13.87
CA MET A 568 7.13 -6.17 -14.85
C MET A 568 7.62 -6.33 -16.30
N ARG A 569 8.81 -5.79 -16.62
CA ARG A 569 9.41 -5.89 -17.95
C ARG A 569 9.99 -7.28 -18.21
N ILE A 570 10.66 -7.88 -17.23
CA ILE A 570 11.26 -9.22 -17.34
C ILE A 570 10.17 -10.28 -17.53
N ALA A 571 9.10 -10.25 -16.74
CA ALA A 571 7.92 -11.11 -16.89
C ALA A 571 7.32 -11.02 -18.31
N ALA A 572 7.22 -9.80 -18.87
CA ALA A 572 6.71 -9.59 -20.23
C ALA A 572 7.66 -10.12 -21.33
N PHE A 573 8.98 -10.20 -21.08
CA PHE A 573 9.96 -10.80 -21.99
C PHE A 573 9.89 -12.33 -21.93
N GLU A 574 9.89 -12.91 -20.73
CA GLU A 574 9.82 -14.36 -20.52
C GLU A 574 8.52 -14.95 -21.09
N LEU A 575 7.37 -14.28 -20.89
CA LEU A 575 6.09 -14.69 -21.48
C LEU A 575 6.13 -14.75 -23.02
N GLN A 576 6.93 -13.90 -23.66
CA GLN A 576 7.11 -13.86 -25.12
C GLN A 576 8.15 -14.90 -25.62
N GLY A 577 8.78 -15.67 -24.73
CA GLY A 577 9.88 -16.55 -25.08
C GLY A 577 11.18 -15.82 -25.45
N MET A 578 11.33 -14.56 -25.03
CA MET A 578 12.55 -13.79 -25.27
C MET A 578 13.61 -14.10 -24.21
N ALA A 579 14.87 -14.22 -24.62
CA ALA A 579 15.98 -14.31 -23.67
C ALA A 579 16.21 -12.98 -22.95
N LEU A 580 16.51 -13.04 -21.65
CA LEU A 580 16.84 -11.86 -20.84
C LEU A 580 18.20 -11.25 -21.25
N THR A 581 18.32 -9.93 -21.18
CA THR A 581 19.60 -9.22 -21.33
C THR A 581 20.52 -9.48 -20.14
N THR A 582 21.82 -9.19 -20.27
CA THR A 582 22.80 -9.37 -19.17
C THR A 582 22.38 -8.62 -17.90
N GLU A 583 21.99 -7.34 -18.02
CA GLU A 583 21.51 -6.52 -16.90
C GLU A 583 20.28 -7.11 -16.21
N GLN A 584 19.33 -7.66 -16.98
CA GLN A 584 18.13 -8.31 -16.44
C GLN A 584 18.50 -9.59 -15.67
N ARG A 585 19.44 -10.39 -16.17
CA ARG A 585 19.91 -11.61 -15.50
C ARG A 585 20.67 -11.29 -14.21
N GLU A 586 21.53 -10.26 -14.23
CA GLU A 586 22.24 -9.76 -13.04
C GLU A 586 21.27 -9.24 -11.98
N LEU A 587 20.23 -8.51 -12.39
CA LEU A 587 19.19 -8.06 -11.47
C LEU A 587 18.51 -9.24 -10.77
N VAL A 588 17.99 -10.22 -11.52
CA VAL A 588 17.31 -11.39 -10.95
C VAL A 588 18.25 -12.20 -10.04
N ALA A 589 19.51 -12.39 -10.44
CA ALA A 589 20.52 -13.07 -9.63
C ALA A 589 20.86 -12.33 -8.33
N SER A 590 20.77 -10.99 -8.31
CA SER A 590 21.00 -10.17 -7.10
C SER A 590 19.80 -10.12 -6.14
N THR A 591 18.59 -10.49 -6.59
CA THR A 591 17.37 -10.28 -5.80
C THR A 591 17.24 -11.14 -4.53
N PRO A 592 17.77 -12.37 -4.43
CA PRO A 592 17.86 -13.09 -3.16
C PRO A 592 18.46 -12.27 -2.00
N ASP A 593 19.59 -11.59 -2.23
CA ASP A 593 20.21 -10.71 -1.23
C ASP A 593 19.33 -9.50 -0.90
N ARG A 594 18.69 -8.90 -1.92
CA ARG A 594 17.76 -7.77 -1.77
C ARG A 594 16.55 -8.12 -0.91
N ILE A 595 15.96 -9.30 -1.10
CA ILE A 595 14.84 -9.79 -0.28
C ILE A 595 15.24 -9.87 1.20
N ALA A 596 16.42 -10.42 1.51
CA ALA A 596 16.93 -10.45 2.89
C ALA A 596 17.23 -9.04 3.45
N ALA A 597 17.67 -8.11 2.61
CA ALA A 597 17.88 -6.72 3.00
C ALA A 597 16.56 -5.99 3.30
N TRP A 598 15.52 -6.16 2.47
CA TRP A 598 14.20 -5.55 2.68
C TRP A 598 13.51 -6.05 3.94
N GLU A 599 13.74 -7.32 4.34
CA GLU A 599 13.26 -7.90 5.61
C GLU A 599 13.95 -7.32 6.86
N THR A 600 15.02 -6.55 6.71
CA THR A 600 15.74 -5.91 7.82
C THR A 600 15.37 -4.43 7.89
N TYR A 601 14.99 -3.94 9.07
CA TYR A 601 14.78 -2.51 9.29
C TYR A 601 16.09 -1.71 9.09
N ILE A 602 15.98 -0.50 8.54
CA ILE A 602 17.10 0.47 8.48
C ILE A 602 17.42 0.93 9.90
N ASP A 603 16.41 1.39 10.63
CA ASP A 603 16.52 1.75 12.04
C ASP A 603 16.26 0.52 12.93
N LYS A 604 17.35 -0.13 13.30
CA LYS A 604 17.34 -1.29 14.21
C LYS A 604 16.83 -1.00 15.62
N SER A 605 16.66 0.26 16.03
CA SER A 605 15.99 0.60 17.29
C SER A 605 14.47 0.49 17.20
N LEU A 606 13.90 0.59 16.00
CA LEU A 606 12.49 0.35 15.72
C LEU A 606 12.22 -1.14 15.46
N GLN A 607 13.25 -1.90 15.07
CA GLN A 607 13.13 -3.33 14.81
C GLN A 607 12.78 -4.11 16.06
N HIS A 608 11.56 -4.63 16.08
CA HIS A 608 11.14 -5.68 16.99
C HIS A 608 10.96 -6.98 16.18
N GLY A 609 10.85 -8.13 16.86
CA GLY A 609 10.98 -9.43 16.20
C GLY A 609 10.04 -9.58 15.01
N VAL A 610 10.55 -10.02 13.85
CA VAL A 610 9.73 -10.26 12.66
C VAL A 610 9.00 -11.60 12.83
N GLY A 611 8.00 -11.60 13.72
CA GLY A 611 7.20 -12.76 14.08
C GLY A 611 6.04 -13.00 13.12
N LEU A 612 5.55 -14.24 13.09
CA LEU A 612 4.32 -14.62 12.41
C LEU A 612 3.13 -13.81 12.91
N THR A 613 2.34 -13.26 12.00
CA THR A 613 1.25 -12.35 12.36
C THR A 613 -0.13 -12.99 12.19
N ALA A 614 -0.91 -13.11 13.27
CA ALA A 614 -2.37 -13.16 13.16
C ALA A 614 -3.03 -11.81 13.44
N SER A 615 -4.19 -11.62 12.84
CA SER A 615 -5.18 -10.65 13.30
C SER A 615 -5.84 -11.16 14.58
N SER A 616 -6.36 -10.23 15.37
CA SER A 616 -7.36 -10.55 16.38
C SER A 616 -8.66 -11.05 15.71
N SER A 617 -9.48 -11.77 16.47
CA SER A 617 -10.74 -12.32 16.00
C SER A 617 -11.80 -11.24 15.84
N LEU A 618 -12.22 -10.96 14.59
CA LEU A 618 -13.32 -10.04 14.30
C LEU A 618 -14.60 -10.51 15.03
N ASN A 619 -15.00 -9.79 16.08
CA ASN A 619 -16.16 -10.11 16.92
C ASN A 619 -16.19 -11.56 17.47
N GLY A 620 -15.02 -12.14 17.77
CA GLY A 620 -14.92 -13.52 18.28
C GLY A 620 -15.10 -14.62 17.22
N LYS A 621 -15.04 -14.28 15.93
CA LYS A 621 -15.04 -15.23 14.79
C LYS A 621 -13.66 -15.27 14.12
N LEU A 622 -13.47 -16.17 13.14
CA LEU A 622 -12.16 -16.36 12.51
C LEU A 622 -11.63 -15.05 11.89
N GLY A 623 -10.38 -14.69 12.19
CA GLY A 623 -9.63 -13.62 11.53
C GLY A 623 -8.45 -14.17 10.72
N PRO A 624 -7.88 -13.37 9.79
CA PRO A 624 -6.73 -13.77 8.98
C PRO A 624 -5.50 -14.04 9.85
N ALA A 625 -4.71 -15.04 9.48
CA ALA A 625 -3.45 -15.38 10.13
C ALA A 625 -2.40 -15.84 9.13
N LEU A 626 -1.17 -15.35 9.29
CA LEU A 626 -0.03 -15.69 8.45
C LEU A 626 0.85 -16.71 9.16
N GLY A 627 1.21 -17.76 8.43
CA GLY A 627 2.24 -18.70 8.84
C GLY A 627 3.59 -18.35 8.23
N HIS A 628 4.57 -19.23 8.43
CA HIS A 628 5.87 -19.11 7.77
C HIS A 628 5.71 -19.13 6.24
N PRO A 629 6.60 -18.47 5.48
CA PRO A 629 6.68 -18.68 4.04
C PRO A 629 6.80 -20.17 3.73
N VAL A 630 6.14 -20.63 2.66
CA VAL A 630 6.18 -22.03 2.22
C VAL A 630 6.93 -22.14 0.90
N ALA A 631 7.69 -23.21 0.74
CA ALA A 631 8.49 -23.42 -0.45
C ALA A 631 7.60 -23.76 -1.65
N LEU A 632 7.85 -23.05 -2.75
CA LEU A 632 7.20 -23.24 -4.04
C LEU A 632 8.20 -23.90 -4.99
N TYR A 633 7.77 -24.94 -5.69
CA TYR A 633 8.54 -25.58 -6.76
C TYR A 633 7.75 -25.53 -8.07
N VAL A 634 8.39 -25.06 -9.15
CA VAL A 634 7.74 -24.88 -10.46
C VAL A 634 8.62 -25.47 -11.56
N LEU A 635 8.00 -26.23 -12.46
CA LEU A 635 8.60 -26.63 -13.73
C LEU A 635 8.44 -25.46 -14.72
N TYR A 636 9.47 -24.62 -14.79
CA TYR A 636 9.45 -23.37 -15.54
C TYR A 636 9.91 -23.59 -16.99
N PRO A 637 9.15 -23.16 -18.01
CA PRO A 637 9.57 -23.27 -19.40
C PRO A 637 10.57 -22.16 -19.77
N THR A 638 11.63 -22.51 -20.49
CA THR A 638 12.68 -21.57 -20.92
C THR A 638 12.46 -21.10 -22.35
N SER A 639 13.07 -19.97 -22.72
CA SER A 639 13.09 -19.47 -24.11
C SER A 639 13.80 -20.41 -25.10
N GLU A 640 14.63 -21.34 -24.60
CA GLU A 640 15.32 -22.35 -25.40
C GLU A 640 14.44 -23.60 -25.67
N GLY A 641 13.25 -23.69 -25.03
CA GLY A 641 12.30 -24.80 -25.17
C GLY A 641 12.47 -25.92 -24.15
N ASP A 642 13.47 -25.80 -23.27
CA ASP A 642 13.66 -26.70 -22.13
C ASP A 642 12.70 -26.36 -20.97
N VAL A 643 12.61 -27.28 -20.00
CA VAL A 643 11.85 -27.07 -18.76
C VAL A 643 12.78 -27.29 -17.58
N VAL A 644 12.85 -26.33 -16.66
CA VAL A 644 13.77 -26.33 -15.52
C VAL A 644 13.03 -26.33 -14.19
N LEU A 645 13.54 -27.07 -13.21
CA LEU A 645 13.01 -27.09 -11.86
C LEU A 645 13.51 -25.86 -11.08
N THR A 646 12.62 -24.91 -10.86
CA THR A 646 12.86 -23.69 -10.08
C THR A 646 12.28 -23.82 -8.66
N ARG A 647 12.79 -22.99 -7.74
CA ARG A 647 12.29 -22.88 -6.36
C ARG A 647 12.09 -21.42 -5.97
N GLY A 648 10.94 -21.12 -5.38
CA GLY A 648 10.64 -19.83 -4.75
C GLY A 648 10.02 -20.03 -3.38
N ALA A 649 9.50 -18.94 -2.81
CA ALA A 649 8.66 -19.00 -1.60
C ALA A 649 7.40 -18.16 -1.78
N VAL A 650 6.30 -18.57 -1.16
CA VAL A 650 5.05 -17.82 -1.10
C VAL A 650 4.57 -17.70 0.33
N PHE A 651 3.66 -16.77 0.60
CA PHE A 651 3.01 -16.71 1.90
C PHE A 651 2.20 -17.98 2.22
N SER A 652 1.96 -18.23 3.51
CA SER A 652 0.87 -19.10 3.96
C SER A 652 -0.22 -18.28 4.64
N TYR A 653 -1.48 -18.66 4.39
CA TYR A 653 -2.66 -18.01 4.94
C TYR A 653 -3.54 -19.01 5.66
N HIS A 654 -4.03 -18.61 6.82
CA HIS A 654 -4.90 -19.37 7.71
C HIS A 654 -6.01 -18.46 8.24
N GLU A 655 -7.07 -19.05 8.77
CA GLU A 655 -8.11 -18.31 9.49
C GLU A 655 -8.33 -18.94 10.87
N THR A 656 -8.32 -18.13 11.92
CA THR A 656 -8.44 -18.61 13.30
C THR A 656 -9.28 -17.70 14.18
N SER A 657 -10.12 -18.29 15.03
CA SER A 657 -10.88 -17.57 16.07
C SER A 657 -10.17 -17.64 17.43
N ALA A 658 -9.03 -18.33 17.50
CA ALA A 658 -8.27 -18.51 18.74
C ALA A 658 -7.50 -17.23 19.09
N LYS A 659 -7.40 -16.93 20.40
CA LYS A 659 -6.45 -15.91 20.88
C LYS A 659 -5.02 -16.39 20.63
N THR A 660 -4.17 -15.44 20.27
CA THR A 660 -2.84 -15.65 19.68
C THR A 660 -2.00 -16.77 20.29
N ASP A 661 -1.78 -16.69 21.59
CA ASP A 661 -0.75 -17.49 22.28
C ASP A 661 -1.03 -19.00 22.21
N SER A 662 -2.25 -19.40 21.83
CA SER A 662 -2.66 -20.79 21.70
C SER A 662 -2.47 -21.41 20.31
N TRP A 663 -2.36 -20.60 19.23
CA TRP A 663 -2.22 -21.10 17.86
C TRP A 663 -0.79 -21.01 17.32
N VAL A 664 0.01 -20.06 17.80
CA VAL A 664 1.41 -19.88 17.32
C VAL A 664 2.21 -21.17 17.49
N SER A 665 2.04 -21.88 18.62
CA SER A 665 2.65 -23.20 18.84
C SER A 665 2.17 -24.28 17.87
N GLN A 666 0.94 -24.18 17.35
CA GLN A 666 0.36 -25.14 16.42
C GLN A 666 0.85 -24.90 14.98
N ILE A 667 1.00 -23.65 14.54
CA ILE A 667 1.59 -23.32 13.23
C ILE A 667 3.11 -23.47 13.21
N THR A 668 3.80 -23.30 14.34
CA THR A 668 5.27 -23.48 14.43
C THR A 668 5.71 -24.92 14.66
N GLN A 669 4.88 -25.80 15.24
CA GLN A 669 5.25 -27.21 15.51
C GLN A 669 4.59 -28.25 14.60
N ALA A 670 3.56 -27.90 13.82
CA ALA A 670 2.87 -28.86 12.96
C ALA A 670 2.89 -28.47 11.48
N GLY A 671 3.52 -29.31 10.65
CA GLY A 671 3.27 -29.37 9.20
C GLY A 671 1.87 -29.91 8.84
N THR A 672 0.90 -29.79 9.75
CA THR A 672 -0.47 -30.29 9.67
C THR A 672 -1.41 -29.41 10.50
N LEU A 673 -1.60 -28.16 10.08
CA LEU A 673 -2.92 -27.54 10.20
C LEU A 673 -3.64 -27.74 8.87
N GLY A 674 -4.89 -28.20 8.95
CA GLY A 674 -5.59 -28.84 7.84
C GLY A 674 -5.49 -28.02 6.55
N SER A 675 -4.83 -28.58 5.54
CA SER A 675 -4.95 -28.09 4.18
C SER A 675 -6.44 -28.04 3.85
N VAL A 676 -6.92 -26.89 3.36
CA VAL A 676 -8.19 -26.87 2.63
C VAL A 676 -7.99 -27.86 1.49
N PRO A 677 -8.70 -29.01 1.45
CA PRO A 677 -8.43 -29.99 0.42
C PRO A 677 -8.72 -29.35 -0.92
N VAL A 678 -7.84 -29.56 -1.91
CA VAL A 678 -8.06 -29.08 -3.30
C VAL A 678 -9.44 -29.49 -3.83
N SER A 679 -9.98 -30.61 -3.33
CA SER A 679 -11.31 -31.17 -3.59
C SER A 679 -12.50 -30.47 -2.91
N ALA A 680 -12.28 -29.51 -2.02
CA ALA A 680 -13.36 -28.74 -1.36
C ALA A 680 -13.94 -27.63 -2.27
N ILE A 681 -13.22 -27.24 -3.33
CA ILE A 681 -13.64 -26.21 -4.28
C ILE A 681 -14.33 -26.89 -5.48
N LYS A 682 -15.66 -26.77 -5.55
CA LYS A 682 -16.44 -27.27 -6.70
C LYS A 682 -16.47 -26.24 -7.83
N VAL A 683 -15.73 -26.51 -8.91
CA VAL A 683 -15.76 -25.73 -10.14
C VAL A 683 -17.04 -26.06 -10.95
N VAL A 684 -17.69 -25.03 -11.49
CA VAL A 684 -18.83 -25.17 -12.42
C VAL A 684 -18.44 -24.51 -13.75
N GLU A 685 -18.18 -25.33 -14.78
CA GLU A 685 -17.81 -24.85 -16.11
C GLU A 685 -19.03 -24.39 -16.93
N ARG A 686 -18.89 -23.29 -17.69
CA ARG A 686 -19.52 -23.12 -19.02
C ARG A 686 -18.95 -21.94 -19.81
N SER A 687 -18.72 -22.15 -21.11
CA SER A 687 -18.20 -21.17 -22.06
C SER A 687 -19.29 -20.38 -22.78
N LEU A 688 -18.95 -19.21 -23.33
CA LEU A 688 -19.75 -18.51 -24.36
C LEU A 688 -18.86 -17.64 -25.28
N ASN A 689 -19.41 -17.27 -26.45
CA ASN A 689 -18.66 -16.96 -27.67
C ASN A 689 -18.29 -15.47 -27.87
N SER A 690 -17.26 -15.22 -28.69
CA SER A 690 -16.78 -13.90 -29.09
C SER A 690 -17.54 -13.28 -30.28
N VAL A 691 -17.51 -11.94 -30.38
CA VAL A 691 -17.97 -11.15 -31.53
C VAL A 691 -16.89 -10.12 -31.89
N THR A 692 -16.71 -9.83 -33.19
CA THR A 692 -15.71 -8.88 -33.72
C THR A 692 -16.34 -8.06 -34.86
N PRO A 693 -16.41 -6.71 -34.77
CA PRO A 693 -15.64 -5.80 -35.67
C PRO A 693 -15.30 -4.41 -35.03
N SER A 694 -14.62 -3.42 -35.63
CA SER A 694 -13.49 -3.33 -36.60
C SER A 694 -13.07 -1.83 -36.77
N LEU A 695 -12.11 -1.49 -37.67
CA LEU A 695 -11.71 -0.14 -38.17
C LEU A 695 -10.93 0.79 -37.19
N GLN A 696 -10.12 1.76 -37.64
CA GLN A 696 -9.10 1.80 -38.72
C GLN A 696 -8.09 2.95 -38.42
N LYS A 697 -6.85 2.89 -38.94
CA LYS A 697 -5.78 3.87 -38.66
C LYS A 697 -5.96 5.23 -39.34
N SER A 698 -5.36 6.27 -38.75
CA SER A 698 -4.82 7.45 -39.45
C SER A 698 -3.33 7.64 -39.10
N THR A 699 -2.54 8.24 -39.99
CA THR A 699 -1.06 8.31 -39.97
C THR A 699 -0.54 9.74 -40.16
N GLU A 700 0.80 9.91 -40.04
CA GLU A 700 1.62 11.09 -40.42
C GLU A 700 1.56 12.32 -39.48
N ARG A 701 2.64 13.07 -39.13
CA ARG A 701 4.12 13.07 -39.29
C ARG A 701 4.71 13.58 -37.94
N GLY A 702 5.97 13.47 -37.53
CA GLY A 702 7.22 13.13 -38.23
C GLY A 702 8.27 14.26 -38.15
N THR A 703 8.90 14.49 -36.98
CA THR A 703 10.20 15.22 -36.86
C THR A 703 10.98 14.87 -35.58
N THR A 704 12.27 15.16 -35.57
CA THR A 704 13.31 14.68 -34.63
C THR A 704 13.33 15.33 -33.24
N ALA A 705 13.78 14.54 -32.24
CA ALA A 705 14.22 14.97 -30.90
C ALA A 705 13.16 15.74 -30.08
N THR A 706 12.01 15.12 -29.88
CA THR A 706 10.92 15.67 -29.07
C THR A 706 11.09 15.34 -27.59
N THR A 707 11.56 16.30 -26.80
CA THR A 707 10.94 16.52 -25.49
C THR A 707 9.57 17.14 -25.76
N TYR A 708 8.49 16.47 -25.36
CA TYR A 708 7.14 16.97 -25.59
C TYR A 708 6.30 16.90 -24.32
N ILE A 709 5.27 17.74 -24.27
CA ILE A 709 4.31 17.79 -23.17
C ILE A 709 3.00 17.21 -23.70
N GLU A 710 2.62 16.06 -23.19
CA GLU A 710 1.28 15.50 -23.37
C GLU A 710 0.36 16.08 -22.29
N LEU A 711 -0.84 16.50 -22.68
CA LEU A 711 -1.81 17.14 -21.79
C LEU A 711 -2.97 16.17 -21.57
N GLU A 712 -3.16 15.73 -20.33
CA GLU A 712 -4.27 14.84 -19.98
C GLU A 712 -5.51 15.69 -19.69
N SER A 713 -6.43 15.74 -20.67
CA SER A 713 -7.56 16.67 -20.68
C SER A 713 -8.74 16.23 -19.79
N ASN A 714 -8.53 16.11 -18.48
CA ASN A 714 -9.53 15.71 -17.49
C ASN A 714 -9.80 16.80 -16.45
N ILE A 715 -10.47 17.89 -16.85
CA ILE A 715 -11.04 18.88 -15.91
C ILE A 715 -12.44 18.38 -15.51
N VAL A 716 -12.54 17.61 -14.42
CA VAL A 716 -13.82 17.20 -13.83
C VAL A 716 -14.10 18.06 -12.59
N ARG A 717 -15.36 18.47 -12.38
CA ARG A 717 -15.74 19.31 -11.24
C ARG A 717 -15.36 18.62 -9.92
N ARG A 718 -14.67 19.39 -9.06
CA ARG A 718 -13.80 19.04 -7.91
C ARG A 718 -14.24 17.88 -6.99
N ALA A 719 -13.31 17.19 -6.33
CA ALA A 719 -12.71 17.70 -5.08
C ALA A 719 -11.30 18.37 -5.17
N SER A 720 -10.32 17.79 -5.89
CA SER A 720 -8.90 18.26 -5.84
C SER A 720 -8.38 18.92 -7.13
N GLY A 721 -9.25 19.14 -8.12
CA GLY A 721 -8.88 19.26 -9.55
C GLY A 721 -7.67 20.14 -9.90
N GLY A 722 -6.94 19.71 -10.93
CA GLY A 722 -5.86 20.43 -11.60
C GLY A 722 -5.73 20.00 -13.07
N VAL A 723 -4.91 20.70 -13.85
CA VAL A 723 -4.52 20.26 -15.20
C VAL A 723 -3.29 19.38 -15.11
N TRP A 724 -3.45 18.12 -15.50
CA TRP A 724 -2.36 17.15 -15.58
C TRP A 724 -1.59 17.27 -16.89
N TYR A 725 -0.27 17.12 -16.81
CA TYR A 725 0.58 17.00 -17.97
C TYR A 725 1.75 16.06 -17.72
N THR A 726 2.17 15.39 -18.80
CA THR A 726 3.29 14.46 -18.79
C THR A 726 4.37 14.99 -19.72
N ILE A 727 5.56 15.20 -19.17
CA ILE A 727 6.75 15.57 -19.92
C ILE A 727 7.41 14.28 -20.38
N HIS A 728 7.30 13.95 -21.66
CA HIS A 728 8.01 12.84 -22.25
C HIS A 728 9.38 13.33 -22.72
N ALA A 729 10.43 12.89 -22.01
CA ALA A 729 11.81 13.30 -22.20
C ALA A 729 12.81 12.12 -22.09
N PRO A 730 12.77 11.13 -23.01
CA PRO A 730 13.51 9.86 -22.86
C PRO A 730 15.05 9.96 -22.81
N ARG A 731 15.61 11.14 -23.05
CA ARG A 731 17.05 11.43 -23.02
C ARG A 731 17.48 12.29 -21.83
N LEU A 732 16.55 12.67 -20.96
CA LEU A 732 16.78 13.52 -19.79
C LEU A 732 16.54 12.76 -18.48
N ASN A 733 16.58 11.42 -18.50
CA ASN A 733 16.43 10.61 -17.28
C ASN A 733 17.49 10.99 -16.23
N GLY A 734 17.06 11.26 -15.00
CA GLY A 734 17.88 11.79 -13.91
C GLY A 734 18.18 13.30 -13.98
N ALA A 735 17.65 14.04 -14.97
CA ALA A 735 17.87 15.48 -15.07
C ALA A 735 16.77 16.27 -14.33
N ASP A 736 17.20 17.19 -13.48
CA ASP A 736 16.32 18.12 -12.78
C ASP A 736 15.74 19.19 -13.72
N VAL A 737 14.42 19.32 -13.70
CA VAL A 737 13.69 20.35 -14.45
C VAL A 737 12.74 21.12 -13.56
N ILE A 738 12.36 22.31 -14.03
CA ILE A 738 11.33 23.17 -13.46
C ILE A 738 10.28 23.39 -14.53
N THR A 739 9.02 23.25 -14.17
CA THR A 739 7.91 23.61 -15.05
C THR A 739 7.29 24.92 -14.59
N THR A 740 6.93 25.78 -15.55
CA THR A 740 6.25 27.05 -15.31
C THR A 740 5.06 27.17 -16.25
N VAL A 741 3.89 27.45 -15.70
CA VAL A 741 2.68 27.74 -16.45
C VAL A 741 2.53 29.25 -16.52
N VAL A 742 2.36 29.77 -17.74
CA VAL A 742 2.13 31.19 -17.99
C VAL A 742 0.77 31.41 -18.64
N ASP A 743 0.11 32.50 -18.28
CA ASP A 743 -1.13 32.95 -18.91
C ASP A 743 -0.88 33.53 -20.31
N ALA A 744 -1.97 33.90 -21.00
CA ALA A 744 -1.90 34.53 -22.32
C ALA A 744 -1.20 35.92 -22.33
N ALA A 745 -0.98 36.54 -21.17
CA ALA A 745 -0.20 37.77 -21.03
C ALA A 745 1.29 37.51 -20.67
N GLY A 746 1.69 36.23 -20.57
CA GLY A 746 3.05 35.81 -20.24
C GLY A 746 3.41 35.88 -18.76
N ARG A 747 2.42 36.06 -17.86
CA ARG A 747 2.63 36.07 -16.41
C ARG A 747 2.67 34.63 -15.91
N SER A 748 3.61 34.31 -15.02
CA SER A 748 3.63 33.02 -14.31
C SER A 748 2.40 32.91 -13.41
N VAL A 749 1.63 31.85 -13.57
CA VAL A 749 0.47 31.52 -12.72
C VAL A 749 0.74 30.30 -11.83
N PHE A 750 1.63 29.39 -12.25
CA PHE A 750 2.09 28.26 -11.45
C PHE A 750 3.55 27.94 -11.79
N GLN A 751 4.32 27.51 -10.79
CA GLN A 751 5.68 27.01 -10.97
C GLN A 751 5.89 25.78 -10.09
N SER A 752 6.34 24.68 -10.70
CA SER A 752 6.63 23.43 -9.98
C SER A 752 7.90 23.56 -9.15
N PHE A 753 8.05 22.68 -8.16
CA PHE A 753 9.36 22.41 -7.57
C PHE A 753 10.33 21.77 -8.59
N GLN A 754 11.63 21.84 -8.26
CA GLN A 754 12.68 21.11 -8.96
C GLN A 754 12.53 19.62 -8.65
N LEU A 755 12.36 18.81 -9.69
CA LEU A 755 12.25 17.35 -9.59
C LEU A 755 12.93 16.70 -10.82
N PRO A 756 13.53 15.50 -10.66
CA PRO A 756 14.13 14.77 -11.76
C PRO A 756 13.07 14.22 -12.72
N ILE A 757 13.47 14.02 -13.97
CA ILE A 757 12.74 13.18 -14.94
C ILE A 757 13.12 11.72 -14.67
N GLU A 758 12.14 10.84 -14.50
CA GLU A 758 12.34 9.43 -14.13
C GLU A 758 11.84 8.48 -15.23
N ASN A 759 12.66 7.51 -15.61
CA ASN A 759 12.42 6.58 -16.73
C ASN A 759 12.12 7.28 -18.07
N GLY A 760 12.53 8.54 -18.21
CA GLY A 760 12.27 9.35 -19.41
C GLY A 760 10.92 10.06 -19.42
N GLU A 761 10.18 10.06 -18.31
CA GLU A 761 8.91 10.75 -18.14
C GLU A 761 8.92 11.60 -16.85
N ARG A 762 8.07 12.62 -16.79
CA ARG A 762 7.73 13.32 -15.55
C ARG A 762 6.26 13.69 -15.56
N TYR A 763 5.57 13.39 -14.47
CA TYR A 763 4.16 13.69 -14.24
C TYR A 763 4.07 14.85 -13.26
N ASP A 764 3.21 15.83 -13.54
CA ASP A 764 3.12 17.05 -12.74
C ASP A 764 1.73 17.69 -12.90
N LEU A 765 1.35 18.53 -11.95
CA LEU A 765 -0.02 19.04 -11.79
C LEU A 765 -0.04 20.55 -11.67
N VAL A 766 -0.92 21.19 -12.44
CA VAL A 766 -1.28 22.60 -12.24
C VAL A 766 -2.57 22.69 -11.42
N PRO A 767 -2.57 23.19 -10.17
CA PRO A 767 -3.79 23.33 -9.36
C PRO A 767 -4.88 24.16 -10.07
N THR A 768 -6.17 23.76 -9.98
CA THR A 768 -7.25 24.57 -10.61
C THR A 768 -7.45 25.94 -9.95
N GLU A 769 -6.97 26.16 -8.74
CA GLU A 769 -7.05 27.46 -8.07
C GLU A 769 -6.15 28.53 -8.70
N ASP A 770 -5.06 28.11 -9.34
CA ASP A 770 -4.17 28.97 -10.14
C ASP A 770 -4.72 29.27 -11.54
N LEU A 771 -5.83 28.63 -11.95
CA LEU A 771 -6.31 28.57 -13.32
C LEU A 771 -7.73 29.14 -13.50
N GLN A 772 -7.80 30.29 -14.15
CA GLN A 772 -9.04 30.92 -14.64
C GLN A 772 -9.38 30.45 -16.07
N THR A 773 -10.61 30.67 -16.55
CA THR A 773 -10.99 30.43 -17.95
C THR A 773 -10.09 31.22 -18.91
N GLY A 774 -9.42 30.55 -19.86
CA GLY A 774 -8.45 31.20 -20.74
C GLY A 774 -7.43 30.26 -21.39
N HIS A 775 -6.47 30.84 -22.11
CA HIS A 775 -5.34 30.11 -22.70
C HIS A 775 -4.09 30.18 -21.82
N TYR A 776 -3.39 29.06 -21.73
CA TYR A 776 -2.16 28.91 -20.95
C TYR A 776 -1.07 28.21 -21.75
N PHE A 777 0.17 28.46 -21.37
CA PHE A 777 1.35 27.79 -21.91
C PHE A 777 2.15 27.16 -20.77
N ILE A 778 2.48 25.88 -20.92
CA ILE A 778 3.43 25.19 -20.06
C ILE A 778 4.81 25.36 -20.67
N ARG A 779 5.81 25.70 -19.87
CA ARG A 779 7.23 25.73 -20.23
C ARG A 779 8.01 24.84 -19.27
N VAL A 780 8.75 23.89 -19.81
CA VAL A 780 9.72 23.08 -19.05
C VAL A 780 11.09 23.67 -19.29
N SER A 781 11.84 23.95 -18.23
CA SER A 781 13.21 24.43 -18.31
C SER A 781 14.15 23.63 -17.41
N THR A 782 15.44 23.69 -17.71
CA THR A 782 16.48 23.31 -16.73
C THR A 782 16.39 24.19 -15.48
N VAL A 783 17.05 23.75 -14.41
CA VAL A 783 17.28 24.58 -13.21
C VAL A 783 18.08 25.87 -13.49
N THR A 784 18.80 25.93 -14.61
CA THR A 784 19.52 27.12 -15.09
C THR A 784 18.66 28.04 -15.98
N GLY A 785 17.39 27.70 -16.22
CA GLY A 785 16.43 28.52 -16.97
C GLY A 785 16.41 28.31 -18.49
N GLU A 786 17.11 27.30 -19.02
CA GLU A 786 17.07 26.95 -20.44
C GLU A 786 15.77 26.20 -20.75
N VAL A 787 14.93 26.72 -21.66
CA VAL A 787 13.64 26.11 -22.00
C VAL A 787 13.85 24.87 -22.89
N LEU A 788 13.45 23.71 -22.37
CA LEU A 788 13.58 22.39 -22.98
C LEU A 788 12.36 21.99 -23.81
N ALA A 789 11.16 22.42 -23.41
CA ALA A 789 9.91 22.16 -24.11
C ALA A 789 8.82 23.17 -23.73
N SER A 790 7.78 23.25 -24.57
CA SER A 790 6.56 24.01 -24.24
C SER A 790 5.31 23.40 -24.86
N GLY A 791 4.19 23.47 -24.12
CA GLY A 791 2.86 23.04 -24.55
C GLY A 791 1.84 24.16 -24.35
N ARG A 792 0.67 24.06 -25.00
CA ARG A 792 -0.43 25.02 -24.85
C ARG A 792 -1.72 24.28 -24.50
N PHE A 793 -2.46 24.79 -23.52
CA PHE A 793 -3.81 24.32 -23.19
C PHE A 793 -4.81 25.47 -23.08
N MET A 794 -6.07 25.12 -22.87
CA MET A 794 -7.18 26.05 -22.71
C MET A 794 -8.12 25.55 -21.61
N ILE A 795 -8.47 26.43 -20.69
CA ILE A 795 -9.53 26.21 -19.69
C ILE A 795 -10.83 26.76 -20.25
N VAL A 796 -11.88 25.93 -20.24
CA VAL A 796 -13.25 26.25 -20.65
C VAL A 796 -14.17 25.96 -19.46
N GLN A 797 -15.29 26.68 -19.32
CA GLN A 797 -16.28 26.50 -18.23
C GLN A 797 -17.22 25.31 -18.44
#